data_AF-A0AA50HT01-F1
#
_entry.id   AF-A0AA50HT01-F1
#
_cell.length_a   1.000
_cell.length_b   1.000
_cell.length_c   1.000
_cell.angle_alpha   90.00
_cell.angle_beta   90.00
_cell.angle_gamma   90.00
#
_symmetry.space_group_name_H-M   'P 1'
#
loop_
_entity.id
_entity.type
_entity.pdbx_description
1 polymer ?
#
loop_
_entity_poly.entity_id
_entity_poly.type
_entity_poly.pdbx_seq_one_letter_code
_entity_poly.pdbx_strand_id
1 'polypeptide(L)'
;MLFLVVSLLITLSGLLVAYAILAKLHTLSSKGTAIGSSGFYGAEGALNMRVEELREVFLSDRNPSGTSPSSLDQCLQQSNLGSGDFRCKVASFASPDDATANILAYSYVVPENNGVATQGTVPPGDTFQGLNMLESRYAISAVSAKEGASPDEVIAMTEMVVKSRQIPMFQFAAFYANDLEILPGARMDLEGPVHTNGDLFLGANNNAPNGLTITGQVTVGNQLFNRRKNDNSTYANGNVRIANGAGTLINLLQGGTGSTSPTTAAMTPANVNASWGSQVQLGVEALSIPTISTLGAGGNYAQQADMNFVYAPEKTGVNVPGIGTTIIPFDVTATKRNASGVGTATSLTDAQLASLRQPVLATGNAVTAGVCVPVPPDTTGLTPAQISSLTDPSPNSAVANVFRNWILSQSAPVPFSNITSSTLHSAPFNNTNGLRDRILAIMTPYTNAQRNLIRSWTPQQVVSLAGSCFVSAPIQYRDPAATGYTPTGLSFVNNRERDGGNPRTMRLLQINLESLTVWNFQGVYLDNAGTGLVSANQLLFATATADNAAPVNSFQRLGLAASDTSSNGLVFHATVSASATPDPDTNASPYGFVLVGGRQLPGLAETTNNFDPTGLTFVSDQAVYVVGNYNTVNWQPASVLADSLNVLSRLRLNNDFQLNKASLTTAPVSEDTTVNTAFLAGTDITNSTLTPGYNGGLENYPRFHENWGGRTLTYRGSFVSTGLPERVTGRWSNQVYGAPNRDWRYDTRFNNAKNLPPLSPRFVFLKQEGFSRNFDQ
;
A
#
# COMPACT_ATOMS: atom_id res chain seq x y z
N MET A 1 31.45 -88.58 43.38
CA MET A 1 31.80 -87.81 42.16
C MET A 1 30.59 -87.55 41.26
N LEU A 2 29.78 -88.56 40.93
CA LEU A 2 28.57 -88.41 40.08
C LEU A 2 27.54 -87.39 40.60
N PHE A 3 27.22 -87.38 41.90
CA PHE A 3 26.25 -86.45 42.50
C PHE A 3 26.67 -84.97 42.39
N LEU A 4 27.98 -84.71 42.52
CA LEU A 4 28.57 -83.38 42.39
C LEU A 4 28.50 -82.89 40.93
N VAL A 5 28.73 -83.79 39.97
CA VAL A 5 28.61 -83.50 38.53
C VAL A 5 27.15 -83.24 38.14
N VAL A 6 26.20 -84.06 38.62
CA VAL A 6 24.77 -83.86 38.34
C VAL A 6 24.25 -82.58 38.98
N SER A 7 24.61 -82.29 40.23
CA SER A 7 24.23 -81.03 40.89
C SER A 7 24.80 -79.82 40.16
N LEU A 8 26.06 -79.88 39.71
CA LEU A 8 26.69 -78.81 38.93
C LEU A 8 25.99 -78.61 37.58
N LEU A 9 25.66 -79.70 36.87
CA LEU A 9 24.92 -79.64 35.60
C LEU A 9 23.52 -79.06 35.75
N ILE A 10 22.80 -79.39 36.84
CA ILE A 10 21.49 -78.81 37.15
C ILE A 10 21.63 -77.31 37.46
N THR A 11 22.62 -76.90 38.25
CA THR A 11 22.86 -75.48 38.53
C THR A 11 23.26 -74.69 37.29
N LEU A 12 24.13 -75.23 36.43
CA LEU A 12 24.50 -74.61 35.16
C LEU A 12 23.29 -74.51 34.22
N SER A 13 22.46 -75.54 34.16
CA SER A 13 21.24 -75.53 33.34
C SER A 13 20.23 -74.49 33.86
N GLY A 14 20.07 -74.37 35.18
CA GLY A 14 19.25 -73.33 35.81
C GLY A 14 19.75 -71.92 35.53
N LEU A 15 21.07 -71.71 35.60
CA LEU A 15 21.73 -70.45 35.23
C LEU A 15 21.55 -70.13 33.73
N LEU A 16 21.65 -71.12 32.85
CA LEU A 16 21.44 -70.96 31.42
C LEU A 16 19.99 -70.55 31.10
N VAL A 17 19.01 -71.18 31.75
CA VAL A 17 17.58 -70.82 31.61
C VAL A 17 17.31 -69.42 32.15
N ALA A 18 17.87 -69.06 33.32
CA ALA A 18 17.73 -67.71 33.88
C ALA A 18 18.36 -66.65 32.96
N TYR A 19 19.54 -66.91 32.41
CA TYR A 19 20.18 -66.04 31.42
C TYR A 19 19.34 -65.91 30.14
N ALA A 20 18.77 -67.00 29.63
CA ALA A 20 17.91 -66.96 28.44
C ALA A 20 16.63 -66.15 28.69
N ILE A 21 16.03 -66.25 29.88
CA ILE A 21 14.87 -65.43 30.28
C ILE A 21 15.25 -63.96 30.39
N LEU A 22 16.37 -63.64 31.04
CA LEU A 22 16.87 -62.26 31.18
C LEU A 22 17.23 -61.64 29.82
N ALA A 23 17.89 -62.41 28.94
CA ALA A 23 18.20 -61.99 27.58
C ALA A 23 16.92 -61.72 26.78
N LYS A 24 15.90 -62.58 26.89
CA LYS A 24 14.61 -62.38 26.24
C LYS A 24 13.87 -61.15 26.77
N LEU A 25 13.86 -60.94 28.09
CA LEU A 25 13.28 -59.76 28.72
C LEU A 25 14.00 -58.47 28.28
N HIS A 26 15.33 -58.50 28.22
CA HIS A 26 16.14 -57.38 27.73
C HIS A 26 15.86 -57.09 26.25
N THR A 27 15.74 -58.11 25.40
CA THR A 27 15.37 -57.94 23.99
C THR A 27 13.96 -57.38 23.84
N LEU A 28 12.98 -57.87 24.60
CA LEU A 28 11.61 -57.35 24.57
C LEU A 28 11.53 -55.90 25.05
N SER A 29 12.22 -55.59 26.16
CA SER A 29 12.31 -54.23 26.68
C SER A 29 12.99 -53.28 25.69
N SER A 30 14.13 -53.69 25.10
CA SER A 30 14.85 -52.90 24.11
C SER A 30 14.00 -52.64 22.85
N LYS A 31 13.30 -53.66 22.34
CA LYS A 31 12.36 -53.50 21.22
C LYS A 31 11.19 -52.59 21.57
N GLY A 32 10.62 -52.71 22.76
CA GLY A 32 9.55 -51.83 23.23
C GLY A 32 10.00 -50.37 23.29
N THR A 33 11.21 -50.11 23.81
CA THR A 33 11.81 -48.77 23.83
C THR A 33 12.06 -48.24 22.42
N ALA A 34 12.58 -49.08 21.52
CA ALA A 34 12.82 -48.70 20.12
C ALA A 34 11.52 -48.33 19.40
N ILE A 35 10.46 -49.15 19.54
CA ILE A 35 9.13 -48.87 18.97
C ILE A 35 8.55 -47.58 19.54
N GLY A 36 8.57 -47.41 20.86
CA GLY A 36 8.04 -46.20 21.50
C GLY A 36 8.79 -44.93 21.10
N SER A 37 10.12 -45.00 20.96
CA SER A 37 10.94 -43.88 20.49
C SER A 37 10.69 -43.56 19.02
N SER A 38 10.67 -44.57 18.15
CA SER A 38 10.42 -44.39 16.71
C SER A 38 9.01 -43.88 16.45
N GLY A 39 8.00 -44.40 17.17
CA GLY A 39 6.64 -43.88 17.10
C GLY A 39 6.54 -42.43 17.56
N PHE A 40 7.22 -42.06 18.64
CA PHE A 40 7.24 -40.67 19.09
C PHE A 40 7.85 -39.74 18.03
N TYR A 41 9.03 -40.07 17.52
CA TYR A 41 9.68 -39.26 16.48
C TYR A 41 8.88 -39.23 15.17
N GLY A 42 8.17 -40.31 14.83
CA GLY A 42 7.25 -40.33 13.71
C GLY A 42 6.07 -39.38 13.90
N ALA A 43 5.43 -39.39 15.08
CA ALA A 43 4.34 -38.48 15.40
C ALA A 43 4.82 -37.00 15.45
N GLU A 44 5.98 -36.74 16.05
CA GLU A 44 6.61 -35.41 16.05
C GLU A 44 6.98 -34.93 14.64
N GLY A 45 7.57 -35.81 13.82
CA GLY A 45 7.89 -35.53 12.43
C GLY A 45 6.65 -35.17 11.61
N ALA A 46 5.56 -35.92 11.80
CA ALA A 46 4.28 -35.63 11.15
C ALA A 46 3.66 -34.32 11.62
N LEU A 47 3.80 -33.94 12.90
CA LEU A 47 3.41 -32.60 13.38
C LEU A 47 4.19 -31.50 12.65
N ASN A 48 5.52 -31.60 12.64
CA ASN A 48 6.38 -30.59 12.02
C ASN A 48 6.09 -30.43 10.52
N MET A 49 5.85 -31.54 9.81
CA MET A 49 5.41 -31.49 8.42
C MET A 49 4.08 -30.73 8.26
N ARG A 50 3.11 -30.91 9.17
CA ARG A 50 1.81 -30.22 9.09
C ARG A 50 1.90 -28.74 9.43
N VAL A 51 2.78 -28.36 10.36
CA VAL A 51 3.09 -26.96 10.64
C VAL A 51 3.65 -26.31 9.39
N GLU A 52 4.57 -26.98 8.69
CA GLU A 52 5.16 -26.46 7.46
C GLU A 52 4.12 -26.37 6.33
N GLU A 53 3.28 -27.40 6.13
CA GLU A 53 2.18 -27.32 5.16
C GLU A 53 1.24 -26.13 5.47
N LEU A 54 0.86 -25.90 6.74
CA LEU A 54 0.06 -24.74 7.13
C LEU A 54 0.79 -23.43 6.88
N ARG A 55 2.10 -23.38 7.15
CA ARG A 55 2.95 -22.24 6.86
C ARG A 55 2.90 -21.92 5.38
N GLU A 56 3.13 -22.89 4.49
CA GLU A 56 3.06 -22.71 3.04
C GLU A 56 1.71 -22.14 2.58
N VAL A 57 0.59 -22.57 3.20
CA VAL A 57 -0.73 -21.99 2.91
C VAL A 57 -0.75 -20.50 3.22
N PHE A 58 -0.26 -20.08 4.38
CA PHE A 58 -0.17 -18.66 4.72
C PHE A 58 0.82 -17.90 3.83
N LEU A 59 1.92 -18.52 3.40
CA LEU A 59 2.85 -17.92 2.44
C LEU A 59 2.20 -17.68 1.08
N SER A 60 1.15 -18.43 0.74
CA SER A 60 0.37 -18.26 -0.50
C SER A 60 -0.75 -17.20 -0.43
N ASP A 61 -0.73 -16.34 0.60
CA ASP A 61 -1.78 -15.34 0.89
C ASP A 61 -3.20 -15.92 1.03
N ARG A 62 -3.29 -17.21 1.39
CA ARG A 62 -4.54 -17.93 1.60
C ARG A 62 -4.70 -18.28 3.08
N ASN A 63 -5.94 -18.25 3.56
CA ASN A 63 -6.27 -18.84 4.86
C ASN A 63 -6.50 -20.36 4.71
N PRO A 64 -5.99 -21.19 5.64
CA PRO A 64 -6.32 -22.59 5.71
C PRO A 64 -7.84 -22.83 5.70
N SER A 65 -8.28 -23.83 4.96
CA SER A 65 -9.70 -24.13 4.73
C SER A 65 -9.95 -25.63 4.60
N GLY A 66 -11.17 -26.06 4.88
CA GLY A 66 -11.57 -27.46 4.76
C GLY A 66 -12.39 -27.92 5.96
N THR A 67 -12.45 -29.23 6.14
CA THR A 67 -13.14 -29.87 7.28
C THR A 67 -12.18 -30.84 7.95
N SER A 68 -12.09 -30.77 9.27
CA SER A 68 -11.31 -31.72 10.07
C SER A 68 -12.06 -33.06 10.19
N PRO A 69 -11.36 -34.20 10.31
CA PRO A 69 -11.99 -35.44 10.75
C PRO A 69 -12.61 -35.26 12.15
N SER A 70 -13.62 -36.05 12.47
CA SER A 70 -14.34 -35.93 13.76
C SER A 70 -13.59 -36.59 14.92
N SER A 71 -12.66 -37.50 14.62
CA SER A 71 -11.76 -38.12 15.60
C SER A 71 -10.49 -38.66 14.92
N LEU A 72 -9.49 -38.96 15.74
CA LEU A 72 -8.26 -39.64 15.32
C LEU A 72 -8.53 -41.03 14.74
N ASP A 73 -9.50 -41.76 15.28
CA ASP A 73 -9.87 -43.12 14.85
C ASP A 73 -10.29 -43.16 13.37
N GLN A 74 -11.02 -42.14 12.92
CA GLN A 74 -11.43 -42.04 11.52
C GLN A 74 -10.24 -41.83 10.57
N CYS A 75 -9.15 -41.24 11.10
CA CYS A 75 -7.88 -41.07 10.40
C CYS A 75 -7.14 -42.41 10.27
N LEU A 76 -7.07 -43.18 11.36
CA LEU A 76 -6.44 -44.50 11.40
C LEU A 76 -7.20 -45.52 10.53
N GLN A 77 -8.53 -45.52 10.62
CA GLN A 77 -9.42 -46.44 9.91
C GLN A 77 -9.74 -45.99 8.47
N GLN A 78 -9.25 -44.82 8.04
CA GLN A 78 -9.50 -44.22 6.72
C GLN A 78 -11.00 -44.06 6.38
N SER A 79 -11.86 -43.89 7.38
CA SER A 79 -13.33 -43.87 7.21
C SER A 79 -13.87 -42.46 6.95
N ASN A 80 -13.25 -41.43 7.53
CA ASN A 80 -13.52 -40.02 7.25
C ASN A 80 -12.21 -39.24 7.37
N LEU A 81 -11.73 -38.76 6.22
CA LEU A 81 -10.44 -38.10 6.14
C LEU A 81 -10.56 -36.58 6.28
N GLY A 82 -11.76 -36.00 6.38
CA GLY A 82 -11.95 -34.57 6.24
C GLY A 82 -11.60 -34.07 4.82
N SER A 83 -11.37 -32.76 4.68
CA SER A 83 -11.10 -32.11 3.39
C SER A 83 -10.15 -30.93 3.49
N GLY A 84 -9.63 -30.48 2.33
CA GLY A 84 -8.78 -29.29 2.23
C GLY A 84 -7.48 -29.40 3.03
N ASP A 85 -7.09 -28.32 3.68
CA ASP A 85 -5.88 -28.22 4.49
C ASP A 85 -6.03 -28.96 5.82
N PHE A 86 -7.25 -29.21 6.27
CA PHE A 86 -7.56 -29.81 7.58
C PHE A 86 -7.68 -31.33 7.57
N ARG A 87 -7.60 -31.94 6.39
CA ARG A 87 -7.72 -33.39 6.21
C ARG A 87 -6.63 -34.19 6.92
N CYS A 88 -6.92 -35.47 7.08
CA CYS A 88 -5.96 -36.52 7.41
C CYS A 88 -4.84 -36.65 6.37
N LYS A 89 -3.62 -36.73 6.87
CA LYS A 89 -2.39 -37.04 6.15
C LYS A 89 -1.68 -38.21 6.80
N VAL A 90 -0.94 -38.97 6.00
CA VAL A 90 -0.14 -40.12 6.47
C VAL A 90 1.29 -39.92 6.00
N ALA A 91 2.23 -40.05 6.91
CA ALA A 91 3.66 -40.02 6.65
C ALA A 91 4.30 -41.34 7.09
N SER A 92 5.27 -41.80 6.31
CA SER A 92 6.12 -42.95 6.63
C SER A 92 7.55 -42.47 6.87
N PHE A 93 8.21 -43.00 7.89
CA PHE A 93 9.61 -42.68 8.20
C PHE A 93 10.51 -43.89 8.00
N ALA A 94 11.78 -43.66 7.69
CA ALA A 94 12.75 -44.73 7.48
C ALA A 94 12.94 -45.55 8.77
N SER A 95 12.86 -46.88 8.65
CA SER A 95 12.98 -47.79 9.79
C SER A 95 14.41 -48.32 9.94
N PRO A 96 15.03 -48.21 11.13
CA PRO A 96 16.36 -48.78 11.38
C PRO A 96 16.36 -50.30 11.50
N ASP A 97 15.21 -50.93 11.79
CA ASP A 97 15.08 -52.38 11.90
C ASP A 97 13.65 -52.89 11.57
N ASP A 98 13.47 -54.22 11.56
CA ASP A 98 12.18 -54.86 11.31
C ASP A 98 11.15 -54.62 12.44
N ALA A 99 11.60 -54.35 13.67
CA ALA A 99 10.70 -54.14 14.81
C ALA A 99 9.94 -52.81 14.70
N THR A 100 10.59 -51.83 14.07
CA THR A 100 10.10 -50.46 13.84
C THR A 100 9.54 -50.26 12.42
N ALA A 101 9.56 -51.29 11.58
CA ALA A 101 9.00 -51.25 10.24
C ALA A 101 7.47 -51.06 10.26
N ASN A 102 6.95 -50.42 9.21
CA ASN A 102 5.52 -50.14 9.00
C ASN A 102 4.86 -49.30 10.10
N ILE A 103 5.64 -48.52 10.87
CA ILE A 103 5.09 -47.46 11.71
C ILE A 103 4.75 -46.27 10.81
N LEU A 104 3.47 -45.94 10.76
CA LEU A 104 2.94 -44.78 10.04
C LEU A 104 2.57 -43.69 11.04
N ALA A 105 2.71 -42.44 10.63
CA ALA A 105 2.26 -41.30 11.40
C ALA A 105 1.10 -40.62 10.68
N TYR A 106 -0.04 -40.52 11.36
CA TYR A 106 -1.26 -39.90 10.88
C TYR A 106 -1.39 -38.54 11.53
N SER A 107 -1.79 -37.53 10.77
CA SER A 107 -1.97 -36.19 11.31
C SER A 107 -3.13 -35.45 10.65
N TYR A 108 -3.74 -34.54 11.40
CA TYR A 108 -4.81 -33.67 10.93
C TYR A 108 -4.77 -32.33 11.67
N VAL A 109 -5.53 -31.36 11.20
CA VAL A 109 -5.59 -30.02 11.79
C VAL A 109 -7.02 -29.71 12.19
N VAL A 110 -7.21 -29.15 13.37
CA VAL A 110 -8.47 -28.65 13.89
C VAL A 110 -8.38 -27.14 14.06
N PRO A 111 -9.14 -26.35 13.29
CA PRO A 111 -9.19 -24.91 13.50
C PRO A 111 -10.03 -24.59 14.75
N GLU A 112 -9.50 -23.79 15.67
CA GLU A 112 -10.31 -23.26 16.78
C GLU A 112 -11.31 -22.21 16.27
N ASN A 113 -12.45 -22.06 16.94
CA ASN A 113 -13.52 -21.14 16.54
C ASN A 113 -13.93 -21.26 15.07
N ASN A 114 -13.89 -22.47 14.51
CA ASN A 114 -14.15 -22.75 13.09
C ASN A 114 -13.24 -21.97 12.13
N GLY A 115 -12.04 -21.59 12.56
CA GLY A 115 -11.06 -20.86 11.75
C GLY A 115 -11.33 -19.36 11.64
N VAL A 116 -12.29 -18.84 12.40
CA VAL A 116 -12.59 -17.40 12.43
C VAL A 116 -11.50 -16.66 13.21
N ALA A 117 -10.84 -15.71 12.56
CA ALA A 117 -9.80 -14.90 13.18
C ALA A 117 -10.39 -13.93 14.21
N THR A 118 -9.67 -13.73 15.31
CA THR A 118 -10.02 -12.80 16.39
C THR A 118 -9.15 -11.56 16.32
N GLN A 119 -9.75 -10.38 16.48
CA GLN A 119 -8.99 -9.11 16.53
C GLN A 119 -8.40 -8.92 17.93
N GLY A 120 -7.16 -8.43 17.98
CA GLY A 120 -6.50 -8.06 19.23
C GLY A 120 -5.21 -7.31 19.01
N THR A 121 -4.41 -7.19 20.05
CA THR A 121 -3.05 -6.65 19.98
C THR A 121 -2.04 -7.71 20.40
N VAL A 122 -0.86 -7.69 19.78
CA VAL A 122 0.24 -8.57 20.17
C VAL A 122 0.60 -8.31 21.64
N PRO A 123 0.66 -9.34 22.50
CA PRO A 123 0.96 -9.16 23.92
C PRO A 123 2.31 -8.49 24.19
N PRO A 124 2.45 -7.73 25.29
CA PRO A 124 3.75 -7.21 25.74
C PRO A 124 4.80 -8.32 25.90
N GLY A 125 6.03 -8.06 25.46
CA GLY A 125 7.15 -9.02 25.51
C GLY A 125 7.30 -9.89 24.26
N ASP A 126 6.24 -10.09 23.48
CA ASP A 126 6.31 -10.80 22.20
C ASP A 126 7.00 -9.94 21.11
N THR A 127 7.56 -10.59 20.09
CA THR A 127 7.94 -9.90 18.84
C THR A 127 6.71 -9.22 18.25
N PHE A 128 6.85 -7.94 17.86
CA PHE A 128 5.77 -7.06 17.39
C PHE A 128 4.76 -6.63 18.45
N GLN A 129 5.16 -6.63 19.73
CA GLN A 129 4.31 -6.21 20.86
C GLN A 129 3.54 -4.90 20.60
N GLY A 130 2.29 -4.87 21.03
CA GLY A 130 1.41 -3.70 20.95
C GLY A 130 0.80 -3.46 19.56
N LEU A 131 1.19 -4.20 18.52
CA LEU A 131 0.58 -4.06 17.20
C LEU A 131 -0.79 -4.73 17.13
N ASN A 132 -1.73 -4.11 16.42
CA ASN A 132 -3.01 -4.75 16.09
C ASN A 132 -2.76 -5.97 15.22
N MET A 133 -3.53 -7.03 15.45
CA MET A 133 -3.44 -8.29 14.71
C MET A 133 -4.82 -8.93 14.55
N LEU A 134 -4.95 -9.77 13.52
CA LEU A 134 -5.94 -10.85 13.52
C LEU A 134 -5.25 -12.17 13.86
N GLU A 135 -5.70 -12.84 14.91
CA GLU A 135 -5.14 -14.10 15.40
C GLU A 135 -6.10 -15.27 15.10
N SER A 136 -5.59 -16.31 14.44
CA SER A 136 -6.28 -17.59 14.25
C SER A 136 -5.46 -18.70 14.91
N ARG A 137 -6.12 -19.72 15.45
CA ARG A 137 -5.48 -20.83 16.17
C ARG A 137 -5.82 -22.16 15.54
N TYR A 138 -4.83 -23.04 15.49
CA TYR A 138 -4.95 -24.36 14.90
C TYR A 138 -4.30 -25.38 15.84
N ALA A 139 -5.09 -26.36 16.27
CA ALA A 139 -4.59 -27.54 16.95
C ALA A 139 -4.21 -28.58 15.90
N ILE A 140 -2.98 -29.08 15.97
CA ILE A 140 -2.45 -30.10 15.08
C ILE A 140 -2.26 -31.33 15.94
N SER A 141 -2.94 -32.41 15.58
CA SER A 141 -2.79 -33.70 16.24
C SER A 141 -2.05 -34.65 15.32
N ALA A 142 -1.10 -35.39 15.87
CA ALA A 142 -0.47 -36.51 15.19
C ALA A 142 -0.44 -37.74 16.09
N VAL A 143 -0.55 -38.89 15.44
CA VAL A 143 -0.41 -40.19 16.09
C VAL A 143 0.47 -41.09 15.25
N SER A 144 1.29 -41.90 15.90
CA SER A 144 1.95 -43.01 15.24
C SER A 144 1.31 -44.32 15.62
N ALA A 145 1.14 -45.20 14.64
CA ALA A 145 0.61 -46.54 14.82
C ALA A 145 1.21 -47.48 13.77
N LYS A 146 1.14 -48.79 14.00
CA LYS A 146 1.45 -49.73 12.92
C LYS A 146 0.40 -49.62 11.82
N GLU A 147 0.82 -49.86 10.58
CA GLU A 147 -0.12 -49.95 9.46
C GLU A 147 -1.23 -50.97 9.75
N GLY A 148 -2.49 -50.52 9.67
CA GLY A 148 -3.66 -51.34 9.97
C GLY A 148 -3.96 -51.59 11.45
N ALA A 149 -3.27 -50.89 12.37
CA ALA A 149 -3.52 -50.96 13.81
C ALA A 149 -4.94 -50.52 14.19
N SER A 150 -5.50 -51.14 15.23
CA SER A 150 -6.72 -50.68 15.88
C SER A 150 -6.49 -49.30 16.54
N PRO A 151 -7.54 -48.47 16.75
CA PRO A 151 -7.42 -47.24 17.55
C PRO A 151 -6.80 -47.43 18.94
N ASP A 152 -6.96 -48.61 19.54
CA ASP A 152 -6.38 -48.95 20.85
C ASP A 152 -4.87 -49.32 20.79
N GLU A 153 -4.29 -49.40 19.60
CA GLU A 153 -2.91 -49.87 19.36
C GLU A 153 -1.97 -48.76 18.88
N VAL A 154 -2.28 -47.51 19.24
CA VAL A 154 -1.45 -46.34 18.94
C VAL A 154 -0.15 -46.37 19.77
N ILE A 155 0.95 -45.95 19.17
CA ILE A 155 2.30 -46.00 19.77
C ILE A 155 2.60 -44.69 20.50
N ALA A 156 2.29 -43.56 19.89
CA ALA A 156 2.47 -42.24 20.49
C ALA A 156 1.47 -41.23 19.91
N MET A 157 0.97 -40.34 20.76
CA MET A 157 0.13 -39.22 20.36
C MET A 157 0.79 -37.90 20.79
N THR A 158 0.84 -36.96 19.86
CA THR A 158 1.41 -35.63 20.06
C THR A 158 0.42 -34.58 19.56
N GLU A 159 0.39 -33.44 20.24
CA GLU A 159 -0.43 -32.31 19.86
C GLU A 159 0.39 -31.02 19.93
N MET A 160 0.18 -30.16 18.94
CA MET A 160 0.78 -28.83 18.87
C MET A 160 -0.29 -27.79 18.57
N VAL A 161 -0.29 -26.70 19.32
CA VAL A 161 -1.12 -25.54 19.01
C VAL A 161 -0.26 -24.46 18.37
N VAL A 162 -0.65 -24.04 17.17
CA VAL A 162 -0.02 -22.93 16.45
C VAL A 162 -1.00 -21.78 16.28
N LYS A 163 -0.48 -20.56 16.41
CA LYS A 163 -1.22 -19.34 16.13
C LYS A 163 -0.66 -18.67 14.89
N SER A 164 -1.56 -18.21 14.03
CA SER A 164 -1.26 -17.32 12.94
C SER A 164 -1.72 -15.92 13.28
N ARG A 165 -0.79 -14.97 13.28
CA ARG A 165 -1.05 -13.54 13.48
C ARG A 165 -0.87 -12.82 12.16
N GLN A 166 -1.93 -12.20 11.68
CA GLN A 166 -1.88 -11.28 10.55
C GLN A 166 -1.76 -9.86 11.07
N ILE A 167 -0.62 -9.21 10.82
CA ILE A 167 -0.30 -7.89 11.35
C ILE A 167 -0.23 -6.87 10.20
N PRO A 168 -1.05 -5.81 10.23
CA PRO A 168 -0.95 -4.70 9.27
C PRO A 168 0.42 -4.01 9.30
N MET A 169 1.04 -3.89 8.12
CA MET A 169 2.39 -3.34 7.93
C MET A 169 2.45 -1.82 8.11
N PHE A 170 1.33 -1.11 7.92
CA PHE A 170 1.28 0.34 8.11
C PHE A 170 1.32 0.78 9.58
N GLN A 171 1.48 -0.17 10.51
CA GLN A 171 1.76 0.10 11.91
C GLN A 171 3.25 0.26 12.23
N PHE A 172 4.11 0.27 11.21
CA PHE A 172 5.56 0.46 11.35
C PHE A 172 5.95 1.85 10.86
N ALA A 173 6.89 2.51 11.54
CA ALA A 173 7.56 3.69 11.02
C ALA A 173 8.33 3.35 9.73
N ALA A 174 9.04 2.22 9.77
CA ALA A 174 9.76 1.65 8.64
C ALA A 174 9.71 0.12 8.69
N PHE A 175 9.29 -0.52 7.60
CA PHE A 175 9.30 -1.96 7.40
C PHE A 175 10.02 -2.29 6.10
N TYR A 176 11.02 -3.16 6.13
CA TYR A 176 11.81 -3.51 4.94
C TYR A 176 11.98 -5.03 4.78
N ALA A 177 11.71 -5.53 3.58
CA ALA A 177 11.99 -6.93 3.21
C ALA A 177 13.47 -7.24 3.07
N ASN A 178 14.28 -6.21 2.81
CA ASN A 178 15.72 -6.29 2.58
C ASN A 178 16.44 -5.48 3.66
N ASP A 179 17.77 -5.41 3.60
CA ASP A 179 18.55 -4.56 4.49
C ASP A 179 18.04 -3.12 4.52
N LEU A 180 18.01 -2.55 5.72
CA LEU A 180 17.55 -1.19 5.97
C LEU A 180 18.73 -0.33 6.42
N GLU A 181 18.95 0.77 5.71
CA GLU A 181 19.89 1.82 6.07
C GLU A 181 19.10 3.08 6.46
N ILE A 182 19.45 3.70 7.60
CA ILE A 182 18.82 4.94 8.09
C ILE A 182 19.94 5.91 8.47
N LEU A 183 20.26 6.82 7.54
CA LEU A 183 21.36 7.78 7.67
C LEU A 183 20.87 9.21 7.35
N PRO A 184 19.95 9.77 8.16
CA PRO A 184 19.22 10.99 7.83
C PRO A 184 20.11 12.24 7.66
N GLY A 185 21.33 12.20 8.18
CA GLY A 185 22.27 13.33 8.25
C GLY A 185 21.85 14.39 9.28
N ALA A 186 20.62 14.89 9.15
CA ALA A 186 19.94 15.77 10.09
C ALA A 186 19.13 14.98 11.13
N ARG A 187 18.44 15.69 12.03
CA ARG A 187 17.56 15.10 13.05
C ARG A 187 16.48 14.23 12.40
N MET A 188 16.28 13.04 12.94
CA MET A 188 15.15 12.17 12.61
C MET A 188 14.65 11.46 13.86
N ASP A 189 13.35 11.52 14.09
CA ASP A 189 12.69 10.86 15.23
C ASP A 189 11.68 9.83 14.70
N LEU A 190 11.97 8.55 14.92
CA LEU A 190 11.12 7.44 14.51
C LEU A 190 10.26 6.98 15.70
N GLU A 191 9.02 7.49 15.71
CA GLU A 191 8.06 7.30 16.83
C GLU A 191 7.31 5.96 16.79
N GLY A 192 7.45 5.19 15.70
CA GLY A 192 6.80 3.88 15.51
C GLY A 192 7.80 2.73 15.36
N PRO A 193 7.33 1.47 15.37
CA PRO A 193 8.19 0.29 15.20
C PRO A 193 9.01 0.29 13.92
N VAL A 194 10.21 -0.26 13.99
CA VAL A 194 11.14 -0.42 12.87
C VAL A 194 11.43 -1.90 12.67
N HIS A 195 11.28 -2.38 11.45
CA HIS A 195 11.56 -3.76 11.08
C HIS A 195 12.38 -3.88 9.80
N THR A 196 13.32 -4.81 9.79
CA THR A 196 13.93 -5.32 8.56
C THR A 196 14.10 -6.84 8.65
N ASN A 197 13.80 -7.54 7.56
CA ASN A 197 14.12 -8.97 7.39
C ASN A 197 15.64 -9.20 7.20
N GLY A 198 16.41 -8.15 6.88
CA GLY A 198 17.85 -8.20 6.64
C GLY A 198 18.68 -7.60 7.79
N ASP A 199 19.81 -7.00 7.42
CA ASP A 199 20.66 -6.23 8.31
C ASP A 199 20.13 -4.78 8.49
N LEU A 200 20.31 -4.23 9.69
CA LEU A 200 19.96 -2.83 10.01
C LEU A 200 21.22 -1.99 10.20
N PHE A 201 21.37 -0.92 9.41
CA PHE A 201 22.47 0.03 9.45
C PHE A 201 21.97 1.40 9.93
N LEU A 202 22.41 1.82 11.11
CA LEU A 202 22.02 3.10 11.71
C LEU A 202 23.21 4.05 11.78
N GLY A 203 22.93 5.35 11.65
CA GLY A 203 23.95 6.38 11.77
C GLY A 203 23.37 7.79 11.66
N ALA A 204 24.08 8.78 12.21
CA ALA A 204 23.73 10.18 12.04
C ALA A 204 24.98 11.06 12.19
N ASN A 205 24.98 12.24 11.58
CA ASN A 205 26.15 13.14 11.61
C ASN A 205 26.23 13.96 12.91
N ASN A 206 25.09 14.17 13.58
CA ASN A 206 24.99 15.01 14.77
C ASN A 206 24.57 14.20 16.00
N ASN A 207 24.96 14.67 17.18
CA ASN A 207 24.51 14.14 18.48
C ASN A 207 23.09 14.67 18.81
N ALA A 208 22.43 14.10 19.83
CA ALA A 208 21.15 14.61 20.33
C ALA A 208 21.19 16.10 20.68
N PRO A 209 20.06 16.81 20.53
CA PRO A 209 18.77 16.30 20.04
C PRO A 209 18.69 16.21 18.50
N ASN A 210 19.82 16.37 17.80
CA ASN A 210 19.86 16.51 16.34
C ASN A 210 20.32 15.23 15.60
N GLY A 211 20.43 14.10 16.30
CA GLY A 211 20.79 12.80 15.75
C GLY A 211 19.57 11.95 15.34
N LEU A 212 19.74 10.63 15.36
CA LEU A 212 18.66 9.66 15.14
C LEU A 212 18.12 9.15 16.48
N THR A 213 16.81 9.30 16.69
CA THR A 213 16.10 8.75 17.85
C THR A 213 15.06 7.74 17.36
N ILE A 214 15.02 6.55 17.97
CA ILE A 214 13.97 5.55 17.72
C ILE A 214 13.27 5.24 19.05
N THR A 215 11.96 5.44 19.11
CA THR A 215 11.16 5.14 20.33
C THR A 215 10.28 3.90 20.18
N GLY A 216 9.98 3.47 18.95
CA GLY A 216 9.28 2.21 18.68
C GLY A 216 10.17 0.98 18.87
N GLN A 217 9.54 -0.21 18.86
CA GLN A 217 10.26 -1.49 18.92
C GLN A 217 11.11 -1.65 17.65
N VAL A 218 12.34 -2.14 17.79
CA VAL A 218 13.22 -2.46 16.67
C VAL A 218 13.35 -3.98 16.56
N THR A 219 13.04 -4.52 15.39
CA THR A 219 13.15 -5.96 15.09
C THR A 219 14.02 -6.13 13.85
N VAL A 220 15.06 -6.96 13.95
CA VAL A 220 16.07 -7.14 12.91
C VAL A 220 16.22 -8.62 12.63
N GLY A 221 16.11 -9.00 11.35
CA GLY A 221 16.24 -10.38 10.93
C GLY A 221 17.65 -10.93 11.14
N ASN A 222 18.66 -10.10 10.85
CA ASN A 222 20.08 -10.47 10.96
C ASN A 222 20.81 -9.59 11.99
N GLN A 223 21.75 -8.76 11.54
CA GLN A 223 22.67 -8.00 12.40
C GLN A 223 22.33 -6.51 12.43
N LEU A 224 22.61 -5.87 13.56
CA LEU A 224 22.50 -4.43 13.76
C LEU A 224 23.89 -3.80 13.74
N PHE A 225 24.06 -2.70 13.00
CA PHE A 225 25.32 -1.98 12.86
C PHE A 225 25.19 -0.48 13.12
N ASN A 226 26.30 0.15 13.53
CA ASN A 226 26.47 1.61 13.58
C ASN A 226 27.54 2.08 12.58
N ARG A 227 27.30 1.77 11.30
CA ARG A 227 28.17 2.11 10.17
C ARG A 227 27.34 2.26 8.90
N ARG A 228 27.93 2.87 7.88
CA ARG A 228 27.38 2.80 6.53
C ARG A 228 27.59 1.44 5.89
N LYS A 229 26.62 0.99 5.12
CA LYS A 229 26.71 -0.24 4.34
C LYS A 229 27.64 -0.08 3.13
N ASN A 230 27.74 1.12 2.55
CA ASN A 230 28.46 1.32 1.30
C ASN A 230 29.99 1.26 1.43
N ASP A 231 30.55 1.84 2.50
CA ASP A 231 32.00 2.07 2.65
C ASP A 231 32.54 1.78 4.06
N ASN A 232 31.70 1.27 4.97
CA ASN A 232 32.03 0.99 6.37
C ASN A 232 32.39 2.21 7.22
N SER A 233 32.15 3.44 6.76
CA SER A 233 32.33 4.63 7.60
C SER A 233 31.45 4.54 8.85
N THR A 234 32.02 4.91 9.99
CA THR A 234 31.42 4.72 11.31
C THR A 234 30.94 6.05 11.89
N TYR A 235 30.06 5.96 12.90
CA TYR A 235 29.46 7.12 13.55
C TYR A 235 29.86 7.22 15.03
N ALA A 236 29.94 8.45 15.54
CA ALA A 236 30.30 8.73 16.92
C ALA A 236 29.22 8.28 17.92
N ASN A 237 29.65 7.97 19.15
CA ASN A 237 28.72 7.69 20.24
C ASN A 237 27.83 8.92 20.53
N GLY A 238 26.57 8.69 20.85
CA GLY A 238 25.59 9.75 21.01
C GLY A 238 24.87 10.16 19.73
N ASN A 239 25.24 9.67 18.55
CA ASN A 239 24.53 10.07 17.33
C ASN A 239 23.25 9.27 17.09
N VAL A 240 23.15 8.06 17.64
CA VAL A 240 21.98 7.18 17.55
C VAL A 240 21.53 6.75 18.93
N ARG A 241 20.25 6.91 19.25
CA ARG A 241 19.62 6.45 20.50
C ARG A 241 18.35 5.66 20.24
N ILE A 242 18.15 4.60 21.02
CA ILE A 242 16.94 3.77 20.97
C ILE A 242 16.35 3.72 22.39
N ALA A 243 15.05 3.95 22.52
CA ALA A 243 14.34 3.80 23.78
C ALA A 243 14.35 2.34 24.24
N ASN A 244 14.45 2.08 25.54
CA ASN A 244 14.14 0.77 26.13
C ASN A 244 12.66 0.67 26.50
N GLY A 245 12.22 -0.47 27.07
CA GLY A 245 10.82 -0.67 27.49
C GLY A 245 10.29 0.30 28.55
N ALA A 246 11.17 1.04 29.24
CA ALA A 246 10.80 2.12 30.17
C ALA A 246 10.80 3.51 29.52
N GLY A 247 11.03 3.62 28.21
CA GLY A 247 11.13 4.88 27.48
C GLY A 247 12.47 5.61 27.65
N THR A 248 13.46 5.01 28.33
CA THR A 248 14.78 5.62 28.51
C THR A 248 15.61 5.48 27.23
N LEU A 249 16.12 6.59 26.71
CA LEU A 249 16.96 6.60 25.51
C LEU A 249 18.38 6.10 25.81
N ILE A 250 18.80 5.01 25.18
CA ILE A 250 20.12 4.40 25.32
C ILE A 250 20.93 4.62 24.04
N ASN A 251 22.21 4.98 24.18
CA ASN A 251 23.12 5.15 23.04
C ASN A 251 23.41 3.80 22.37
N LEU A 252 23.31 3.74 21.04
CA LEU A 252 23.47 2.50 20.27
C LEU A 252 24.84 1.82 20.51
N LEU A 253 25.95 2.56 20.42
CA LEU A 253 27.28 1.96 20.61
C LEU A 253 27.45 1.41 22.03
N GLN A 254 27.13 2.23 23.04
CA GLN A 254 27.28 1.82 24.44
C GLN A 254 26.40 0.61 24.76
N GLY A 255 25.11 0.65 24.39
CA GLY A 255 24.18 -0.44 24.68
C GLY A 255 24.38 -1.68 23.81
N GLY A 256 24.86 -1.53 22.58
CA GLY A 256 25.04 -2.62 21.63
C GLY A 256 26.41 -3.29 21.69
N THR A 257 27.46 -2.57 22.10
CA THR A 257 28.84 -3.10 22.14
C THR A 257 29.47 -3.11 23.52
N GLY A 258 28.91 -2.36 24.48
CA GLY A 258 29.56 -2.11 25.78
C GLY A 258 30.70 -1.07 25.71
N SER A 259 30.91 -0.44 24.56
CA SER A 259 31.95 0.56 24.30
C SER A 259 31.39 1.83 23.67
N THR A 260 32.08 2.96 23.82
CA THR A 260 31.74 4.23 23.15
C THR A 260 32.57 4.47 21.90
N SER A 261 33.50 3.58 21.55
CA SER A 261 34.34 3.72 20.36
C SER A 261 33.55 3.39 19.08
N PRO A 262 33.66 4.22 18.02
CA PRO A 262 33.12 3.87 16.70
C PRO A 262 33.68 2.53 16.21
N THR A 263 32.84 1.69 15.60
CA THR A 263 33.22 0.33 15.19
C THR A 263 32.49 -0.10 13.93
N THR A 264 33.13 -0.99 13.17
CA THR A 264 32.51 -1.65 12.02
C THR A 264 31.81 -2.97 12.37
N ALA A 265 32.05 -3.49 13.58
CA ALA A 265 31.47 -4.73 14.06
C ALA A 265 29.95 -4.60 14.30
N ALA A 266 29.26 -5.72 14.20
CA ALA A 266 27.86 -5.82 14.60
C ALA A 266 27.69 -5.62 16.12
N MET A 267 26.52 -5.12 16.53
CA MET A 267 26.12 -5.12 17.94
C MET A 267 26.00 -6.55 18.47
N THR A 268 26.38 -6.80 19.72
CA THR A 268 26.37 -8.15 20.28
C THR A 268 24.98 -8.49 20.86
N PRO A 269 24.40 -9.67 20.54
CA PRO A 269 23.07 -10.03 21.04
C PRO A 269 22.92 -9.96 22.56
N ALA A 270 23.97 -10.35 23.31
CA ALA A 270 23.96 -10.31 24.78
C ALA A 270 23.83 -8.88 25.33
N ASN A 271 24.59 -7.91 24.79
CA ASN A 271 24.53 -6.52 25.22
C ASN A 271 23.21 -5.86 24.80
N VAL A 272 22.74 -6.18 23.59
CA VAL A 272 21.46 -5.68 23.07
C VAL A 272 20.31 -6.14 23.98
N ASN A 273 20.25 -7.44 24.30
CA ASN A 273 19.23 -7.97 25.20
C ASN A 273 19.31 -7.35 26.60
N ALA A 274 20.52 -7.15 27.15
CA ALA A 274 20.70 -6.52 28.45
C ALA A 274 20.25 -5.04 28.47
N SER A 275 20.45 -4.32 27.37
CA SER A 275 20.13 -2.88 27.27
C SER A 275 18.66 -2.62 26.97
N TRP A 276 18.03 -3.42 26.10
CA TRP A 276 16.72 -3.13 25.54
C TRP A 276 15.66 -4.22 25.77
N GLY A 277 16.04 -5.44 26.15
CA GLY A 277 15.10 -6.56 26.29
C GLY A 277 14.28 -6.79 25.01
N SER A 278 12.95 -6.90 25.12
CA SER A 278 12.06 -7.07 23.97
C SER A 278 11.98 -5.84 23.05
N GLN A 279 12.53 -4.69 23.46
CA GLN A 279 12.43 -3.45 22.67
C GLN A 279 13.37 -3.44 21.46
N VAL A 280 14.49 -4.18 21.50
CA VAL A 280 15.38 -4.40 20.36
C VAL A 280 15.68 -5.89 20.25
N GLN A 281 15.20 -6.52 19.17
CA GLN A 281 15.36 -7.96 18.92
C GLN A 281 16.17 -8.19 17.66
N LEU A 282 17.18 -9.06 17.76
CA LEU A 282 18.04 -9.49 16.64
C LEU A 282 17.78 -10.97 16.35
N GLY A 283 18.00 -11.42 15.12
CA GLY A 283 17.76 -12.81 14.74
C GLY A 283 16.27 -13.15 14.65
N VAL A 284 15.41 -12.17 14.40
CA VAL A 284 13.97 -12.41 14.21
C VAL A 284 13.77 -13.17 12.90
N GLU A 285 12.88 -14.15 12.89
CA GLU A 285 12.61 -14.90 11.67
C GLU A 285 12.09 -13.98 10.55
N ALA A 286 12.62 -14.17 9.34
CA ALA A 286 12.22 -13.38 8.19
C ALA A 286 10.72 -13.54 7.92
N LEU A 287 10.01 -12.41 7.88
CA LEU A 287 8.59 -12.37 7.64
C LEU A 287 8.30 -12.62 6.17
N SER A 288 7.27 -13.42 5.90
CA SER A 288 6.70 -13.50 4.57
C SER A 288 5.78 -12.32 4.32
N ILE A 289 5.96 -11.68 3.17
CA ILE A 289 5.26 -10.47 2.79
C ILE A 289 4.81 -10.53 1.33
N PRO A 290 3.72 -9.83 0.98
CA PRO A 290 3.31 -9.70 -0.41
C PRO A 290 4.40 -9.04 -1.26
N THR A 291 4.63 -9.57 -2.46
CA THR A 291 5.57 -9.00 -3.43
C THR A 291 4.99 -7.79 -4.15
N ILE A 292 5.87 -6.94 -4.71
CA ILE A 292 5.46 -5.74 -5.48
C ILE A 292 4.61 -6.11 -6.73
N SER A 293 4.78 -7.32 -7.26
CA SER A 293 3.99 -7.84 -8.38
C SER A 293 2.49 -7.97 -8.07
N THR A 294 2.09 -8.04 -6.80
CA THR A 294 0.68 -8.08 -6.37
C THR A 294 -0.09 -6.78 -6.66
N LEU A 295 0.62 -5.70 -7.02
CA LEU A 295 0.03 -4.41 -7.39
C LEU A 295 -0.50 -4.37 -8.84
N GLY A 296 -0.18 -5.37 -9.66
CA GLY A 296 -0.58 -5.47 -11.07
C GLY A 296 -2.08 -5.71 -11.32
N ALA A 297 -2.48 -5.65 -12.59
CA ALA A 297 -3.86 -5.81 -13.04
C ALA A 297 -4.52 -7.16 -12.65
N GLY A 298 -3.71 -8.21 -12.47
CA GLY A 298 -4.19 -9.53 -12.00
C GLY A 298 -4.23 -9.67 -10.47
N GLY A 299 -3.69 -8.70 -9.74
CA GLY A 299 -3.54 -8.74 -8.29
C GLY A 299 -4.83 -8.46 -7.52
N ASN A 300 -4.77 -8.72 -6.22
CA ASN A 300 -5.91 -8.56 -5.31
C ASN A 300 -6.44 -7.11 -5.29
N TYR A 301 -5.55 -6.11 -5.29
CA TYR A 301 -5.94 -4.70 -5.28
C TYR A 301 -6.77 -4.29 -6.51
N ALA A 302 -6.43 -4.78 -7.70
CA ALA A 302 -7.20 -4.51 -8.92
C ALA A 302 -8.61 -5.13 -8.88
N GLN A 303 -8.71 -6.34 -8.33
CA GLN A 303 -9.99 -7.07 -8.21
C GLN A 303 -10.93 -6.44 -7.19
N GLN A 304 -10.38 -5.89 -6.11
CA GLN A 304 -11.13 -5.22 -5.04
C GLN A 304 -11.27 -3.70 -5.25
N ALA A 305 -10.65 -3.14 -6.30
CA ALA A 305 -10.76 -1.73 -6.60
C ALA A 305 -12.21 -1.29 -6.86
N ASP A 306 -12.54 -0.09 -6.38
CA ASP A 306 -13.75 0.64 -6.71
C ASP A 306 -13.56 1.43 -8.00
N MET A 307 -12.31 1.81 -8.29
CA MET A 307 -11.93 2.52 -9.51
C MET A 307 -10.71 1.86 -10.13
N ASN A 308 -10.84 1.41 -11.37
CA ASN A 308 -9.72 0.93 -12.19
C ASN A 308 -9.43 1.95 -13.30
N PHE A 309 -8.22 2.50 -13.30
CA PHE A 309 -7.70 3.40 -14.34
C PHE A 309 -6.71 2.63 -15.21
N VAL A 310 -7.00 2.50 -16.50
CA VAL A 310 -6.09 1.84 -17.45
C VAL A 310 -5.54 2.89 -18.41
N TYR A 311 -4.24 3.15 -18.35
CA TYR A 311 -3.58 4.06 -19.28
C TYR A 311 -3.22 3.34 -20.58
N ALA A 312 -3.70 3.85 -21.71
CA ALA A 312 -3.54 3.27 -23.05
C ALA A 312 -3.16 4.35 -24.08
N PRO A 313 -1.92 4.87 -24.04
CA PRO A 313 -1.51 6.01 -24.85
C PRO A 313 -1.49 5.83 -26.37
N GLU A 314 -1.47 4.60 -26.89
CA GLU A 314 -1.57 4.35 -28.34
C GLU A 314 -3.00 4.10 -28.81
N LYS A 315 -3.99 4.26 -27.92
CA LYS A 315 -5.40 4.16 -28.30
C LYS A 315 -5.71 5.20 -29.38
N THR A 316 -6.27 4.72 -30.50
CA THR A 316 -6.64 5.56 -31.64
C THR A 316 -7.84 6.45 -31.31
N GLY A 317 -8.10 7.45 -32.16
CA GLY A 317 -9.24 8.33 -32.00
C GLY A 317 -10.56 7.58 -32.05
N VAL A 318 -11.44 7.84 -31.08
CA VAL A 318 -12.81 7.34 -31.03
C VAL A 318 -13.78 8.44 -31.46
N ASN A 319 -14.85 8.06 -32.15
CA ASN A 319 -15.90 9.01 -32.54
C ASN A 319 -16.89 9.17 -31.39
N VAL A 320 -16.86 10.34 -30.76
CA VAL A 320 -17.79 10.67 -29.67
C VAL A 320 -18.94 11.52 -30.23
N PRO A 321 -20.20 11.11 -30.04
CA PRO A 321 -21.36 11.88 -30.47
C PRO A 321 -21.29 13.34 -29.98
N GLY A 322 -21.52 14.30 -30.88
CA GLY A 322 -21.50 15.74 -30.55
C GLY A 322 -20.11 16.37 -30.40
N ILE A 323 -19.05 15.56 -30.42
CA ILE A 323 -17.66 16.00 -30.30
C ILE A 323 -16.87 15.72 -31.60
N GLY A 324 -17.13 14.56 -32.23
CA GLY A 324 -16.37 14.06 -33.37
C GLY A 324 -15.22 13.12 -32.93
N THR A 325 -14.23 12.93 -33.81
CA THR A 325 -13.08 12.07 -33.52
C THR A 325 -12.18 12.71 -32.47
N THR A 326 -11.93 12.02 -31.37
CA THR A 326 -11.07 12.48 -30.27
C THR A 326 -10.26 11.33 -29.70
N ILE A 327 -9.06 11.62 -29.20
CA ILE A 327 -8.17 10.62 -28.61
C ILE A 327 -8.33 10.62 -27.10
N ILE A 328 -8.70 9.46 -26.56
CA ILE A 328 -8.91 9.25 -25.12
C ILE A 328 -7.94 8.14 -24.71
N PRO A 329 -6.75 8.48 -24.20
CA PRO A 329 -5.68 7.50 -23.99
C PRO A 329 -5.84 6.73 -22.67
N PHE A 330 -7.05 6.54 -22.19
CA PHE A 330 -7.31 5.81 -20.96
C PHE A 330 -8.73 5.26 -20.93
N ASP A 331 -8.93 4.25 -20.09
CA ASP A 331 -10.22 3.70 -19.73
C ASP A 331 -10.41 3.77 -18.21
N VAL A 332 -11.66 3.92 -17.79
CA VAL A 332 -12.03 3.96 -16.37
C VAL A 332 -13.19 3.02 -16.15
N THR A 333 -13.05 2.14 -15.16
CA THR A 333 -14.13 1.27 -14.69
C THR A 333 -14.42 1.57 -13.23
N ALA A 334 -15.69 1.80 -12.92
CA ALA A 334 -16.18 2.09 -11.58
C ALA A 334 -17.00 0.92 -11.05
N THR A 335 -16.77 0.51 -9.80
CA THR A 335 -17.50 -0.55 -9.11
C THR A 335 -17.99 -0.01 -7.78
N LYS A 336 -19.29 0.25 -7.66
CA LYS A 336 -19.90 0.70 -6.40
C LYS A 336 -20.22 -0.53 -5.57
N ARG A 337 -19.45 -0.78 -4.52
CA ARG A 337 -19.61 -1.96 -3.68
C ARG A 337 -20.52 -1.65 -2.50
N ASN A 338 -21.22 -2.69 -2.03
CA ASN A 338 -21.87 -2.65 -0.73
C ASN A 338 -20.87 -3.00 0.38
N ALA A 339 -21.31 -2.93 1.64
CA ALA A 339 -20.47 -3.27 2.80
C ALA A 339 -19.92 -4.72 2.78
N SER A 340 -20.53 -5.62 2.02
CA SER A 340 -20.05 -7.00 1.82
C SER A 340 -19.02 -7.13 0.68
N GLY A 341 -18.61 -6.02 0.05
CA GLY A 341 -17.65 -6.00 -1.06
C GLY A 341 -18.23 -6.37 -2.43
N VAL A 342 -19.55 -6.54 -2.53
CA VAL A 342 -20.23 -6.94 -3.77
C VAL A 342 -20.66 -5.70 -4.54
N GLY A 343 -20.28 -5.62 -5.82
CA GLY A 343 -20.67 -4.53 -6.74
C GLY A 343 -20.53 -4.95 -8.20
N THR A 344 -21.22 -4.25 -9.10
CA THR A 344 -21.13 -4.47 -10.54
C THR A 344 -20.18 -3.45 -11.16
N ALA A 345 -19.12 -3.95 -11.81
CA ALA A 345 -18.19 -3.10 -12.54
C ALA A 345 -18.88 -2.46 -13.76
N THR A 346 -18.74 -1.15 -13.89
CA THR A 346 -19.30 -0.34 -14.97
C THR A 346 -18.18 0.43 -15.66
N SER A 347 -17.86 0.07 -16.90
CA SER A 347 -16.91 0.84 -17.71
C SER A 347 -17.57 2.13 -18.21
N LEU A 348 -16.84 3.24 -18.11
CA LEU A 348 -17.30 4.51 -18.62
C LEU A 348 -17.34 4.49 -20.16
N THR A 349 -18.37 5.11 -20.71
CA THR A 349 -18.51 5.35 -22.16
C THR A 349 -17.52 6.42 -22.64
N ASP A 350 -17.24 6.45 -23.94
CA ASP A 350 -16.34 7.46 -24.51
C ASP A 350 -16.78 8.90 -24.24
N ALA A 351 -18.10 9.18 -24.18
CA ALA A 351 -18.62 10.51 -23.84
C ALA A 351 -18.32 10.89 -22.38
N GLN A 352 -18.44 9.93 -21.46
CA GLN A 352 -18.07 10.12 -20.05
C GLN A 352 -16.55 10.31 -19.91
N LEU A 353 -15.75 9.47 -20.56
CA LEU A 353 -14.28 9.60 -20.56
C LEU A 353 -13.81 10.92 -21.20
N ALA A 354 -14.47 11.38 -22.28
CA ALA A 354 -14.18 12.66 -22.89
C ALA A 354 -14.42 13.82 -21.92
N SER A 355 -15.49 13.76 -21.12
CA SER A 355 -15.79 14.78 -20.12
C SER A 355 -14.76 14.83 -18.98
N LEU A 356 -14.15 13.70 -18.60
CA LEU A 356 -13.11 13.64 -17.57
C LEU A 356 -11.81 14.35 -17.99
N ARG A 357 -11.63 14.66 -19.28
CA ARG A 357 -10.49 15.44 -19.78
C ARG A 357 -10.75 16.95 -19.82
N GLN A 358 -11.97 17.38 -19.51
CA GLN A 358 -12.37 18.78 -19.60
C GLN A 358 -12.42 19.45 -18.21
N PRO A 359 -12.15 20.77 -18.12
CA PRO A 359 -12.39 21.54 -16.89
C PRO A 359 -13.83 21.39 -16.38
N VAL A 360 -13.99 21.32 -15.06
CA VAL A 360 -15.30 21.10 -14.42
C VAL A 360 -15.80 22.42 -13.84
N LEU A 361 -17.04 22.79 -14.18
CA LEU A 361 -17.69 23.96 -13.59
C LEU A 361 -18.25 23.57 -12.20
N ALA A 362 -17.60 24.06 -11.14
CA ALA A 362 -18.09 23.94 -9.78
C ALA A 362 -19.09 25.06 -9.45
N THR A 363 -20.19 24.67 -8.81
CA THR A 363 -21.30 25.54 -8.43
C THR A 363 -21.71 25.31 -6.97
N GLY A 364 -22.45 26.24 -6.38
CA GLY A 364 -23.10 26.09 -5.08
C GLY A 364 -22.21 25.55 -3.95
N ASN A 365 -22.58 24.39 -3.40
CA ASN A 365 -21.93 23.79 -2.24
C ASN A 365 -20.45 23.48 -2.47
N ALA A 366 -20.05 23.10 -3.69
CA ALA A 366 -18.63 22.84 -3.97
C ALA A 366 -17.80 24.13 -3.93
N VAL A 367 -18.33 25.25 -4.40
CA VAL A 367 -17.63 26.54 -4.30
C VAL A 367 -17.57 26.99 -2.84
N THR A 368 -18.67 26.80 -2.11
CA THR A 368 -18.70 27.04 -0.65
C THR A 368 -17.67 26.15 0.06
N ALA A 369 -17.34 24.98 -0.48
CA ALA A 369 -16.25 24.12 -0.03
C ALA A 369 -14.85 24.69 -0.18
N GLY A 370 -14.69 25.84 -0.83
CA GLY A 370 -13.37 26.31 -1.23
C GLY A 370 -12.64 25.36 -2.20
N VAL A 371 -13.37 24.50 -2.92
CA VAL A 371 -12.84 23.71 -4.07
C VAL A 371 -12.19 24.65 -5.08
N CYS A 372 -12.81 25.82 -5.29
CA CYS A 372 -12.24 26.90 -6.08
C CYS A 372 -12.76 28.24 -5.55
N VAL A 373 -12.11 29.32 -5.99
CA VAL A 373 -12.49 30.69 -5.61
C VAL A 373 -13.02 31.42 -6.86
N PRO A 374 -14.25 31.94 -6.84
CA PRO A 374 -14.76 32.81 -7.90
C PRO A 374 -13.90 34.07 -8.05
N VAL A 375 -13.59 34.45 -9.30
CA VAL A 375 -12.76 35.63 -9.60
C VAL A 375 -13.62 36.67 -10.32
N PRO A 376 -14.16 37.69 -9.62
CA PRO A 376 -15.08 38.64 -10.23
C PRO A 376 -14.42 39.50 -11.33
N PRO A 377 -15.15 39.82 -12.41
CA PRO A 377 -14.70 40.80 -13.40
C PRO A 377 -14.86 42.24 -12.90
N ASP A 378 -14.22 43.18 -13.60
CA ASP A 378 -14.61 44.59 -13.52
C ASP A 378 -15.99 44.78 -14.18
N THR A 379 -16.97 45.22 -13.39
CA THR A 379 -18.36 45.44 -13.81
C THR A 379 -18.69 46.93 -14.00
N THR A 380 -17.68 47.80 -13.94
CA THR A 380 -17.84 49.24 -14.13
C THR A 380 -18.46 49.53 -15.52
N GLY A 381 -19.70 50.03 -15.54
CA GLY A 381 -20.47 50.27 -16.77
C GLY A 381 -21.66 49.34 -16.99
N LEU A 382 -21.93 48.41 -16.06
CA LEU A 382 -23.15 47.60 -16.02
C LEU A 382 -24.06 48.02 -14.85
N THR A 383 -25.38 47.93 -15.04
CA THR A 383 -26.35 48.19 -13.96
C THR A 383 -26.56 46.94 -13.08
N PRO A 384 -27.06 47.07 -11.83
CA PRO A 384 -27.37 45.91 -10.99
C PRO A 384 -28.36 44.92 -11.64
N ALA A 385 -29.38 45.43 -12.35
CA ALA A 385 -30.33 44.59 -13.09
C ALA A 385 -29.63 43.80 -14.22
N GLN A 386 -28.67 44.44 -14.89
CA GLN A 386 -27.83 43.81 -15.90
C GLN A 386 -26.84 42.80 -15.32
N ILE A 387 -26.36 42.98 -14.09
CA ILE A 387 -25.53 41.97 -13.44
C ILE A 387 -26.41 40.77 -13.05
N SER A 388 -27.64 41.03 -12.58
CA SER A 388 -28.55 39.99 -12.08
C SER A 388 -28.88 38.89 -13.11
N SER A 389 -28.94 39.22 -14.40
CA SER A 389 -29.17 38.23 -15.48
C SER A 389 -28.05 37.20 -15.63
N LEU A 390 -26.89 37.43 -15.00
CA LEU A 390 -25.73 36.52 -15.00
C LEU A 390 -25.47 35.86 -13.65
N THR A 391 -26.29 36.16 -12.64
CA THR A 391 -25.99 35.79 -11.24
C THR A 391 -26.65 34.51 -10.76
N ASP A 392 -27.46 33.82 -11.59
CA ASP A 392 -28.13 32.59 -11.18
C ASP A 392 -27.10 31.51 -10.79
N PRO A 393 -26.96 31.20 -9.47
CA PRO A 393 -25.96 30.27 -8.98
C PRO A 393 -26.43 28.82 -9.07
N SER A 394 -27.63 28.57 -9.61
CA SER A 394 -28.15 27.23 -9.85
C SER A 394 -27.17 26.44 -10.70
N PRO A 395 -26.94 25.15 -10.39
CA PRO A 395 -26.17 24.27 -11.26
C PRO A 395 -26.69 24.31 -12.69
N ASN A 396 -27.99 24.51 -12.92
CA ASN A 396 -28.60 24.45 -14.26
C ASN A 396 -28.88 25.83 -14.88
N SER A 397 -28.20 26.89 -14.44
CA SER A 397 -28.39 28.23 -15.01
C SER A 397 -28.06 28.24 -16.52
N ALA A 398 -28.70 29.14 -17.27
CA ALA A 398 -28.47 29.27 -18.72
C ALA A 398 -26.98 29.53 -19.02
N VAL A 399 -26.32 30.34 -18.19
CA VAL A 399 -24.88 30.60 -18.27
C VAL A 399 -24.09 29.31 -18.06
N ALA A 400 -24.34 28.58 -16.96
CA ALA A 400 -23.64 27.33 -16.67
C ALA A 400 -23.78 26.28 -17.78
N ASN A 401 -24.99 26.13 -18.34
CA ASN A 401 -25.26 25.18 -19.42
C ASN A 401 -24.57 25.56 -20.73
N VAL A 402 -24.50 26.85 -21.08
CA VAL A 402 -23.76 27.32 -22.25
C VAL A 402 -22.27 26.97 -22.12
N PHE A 403 -21.67 27.23 -20.96
CA PHE A 403 -20.27 26.89 -20.71
C PHE A 403 -20.01 25.39 -20.78
N ARG A 404 -20.81 24.59 -20.06
CA ARG A 404 -20.67 23.12 -20.04
C ARG A 404 -20.84 22.52 -21.43
N ASN A 405 -21.89 22.90 -22.15
CA ASN A 405 -22.13 22.38 -23.49
C ASN A 405 -20.99 22.72 -24.44
N TRP A 406 -20.49 23.97 -24.43
CA TRP A 406 -19.38 24.35 -25.28
C TRP A 406 -18.09 23.62 -24.92
N ILE A 407 -17.73 23.54 -23.63
CA ILE A 407 -16.51 22.84 -23.17
C ILE A 407 -16.56 21.36 -23.56
N LEU A 408 -17.69 20.70 -23.30
CA LEU A 408 -17.85 19.27 -23.56
C LEU A 408 -17.94 18.94 -25.06
N SER A 409 -18.31 19.89 -25.92
CA SER A 409 -18.33 19.69 -27.37
C SER A 409 -16.96 19.82 -28.03
N GLN A 410 -15.88 20.10 -27.28
CA GLN A 410 -14.56 20.26 -27.86
C GLN A 410 -13.86 18.91 -28.07
N SER A 411 -13.37 18.67 -29.29
CA SER A 411 -12.63 17.45 -29.65
C SER A 411 -11.23 17.39 -29.03
N ALA A 412 -10.66 18.54 -28.66
CA ALA A 412 -9.46 18.65 -27.85
C ALA A 412 -9.82 19.16 -26.44
N PRO A 413 -9.14 18.69 -25.39
CA PRO A 413 -9.27 19.26 -24.04
C PRO A 413 -9.02 20.77 -24.05
N VAL A 414 -9.92 21.53 -23.45
CA VAL A 414 -9.72 22.98 -23.25
C VAL A 414 -8.69 23.18 -22.14
N PRO A 415 -7.52 23.80 -22.39
CA PRO A 415 -6.54 24.07 -21.36
C PRO A 415 -7.16 24.92 -20.25
N PHE A 416 -6.90 24.58 -18.98
CA PHE A 416 -7.43 25.33 -17.84
C PHE A 416 -6.89 26.76 -17.83
N SER A 417 -5.64 26.96 -18.28
CA SER A 417 -5.04 28.28 -18.46
C SER A 417 -5.84 29.18 -19.42
N ASN A 418 -6.44 28.64 -20.49
CA ASN A 418 -7.31 29.41 -21.38
C ASN A 418 -8.57 29.89 -20.64
N ILE A 419 -9.15 29.05 -19.77
CA ILE A 419 -10.34 29.40 -18.96
C ILE A 419 -10.03 30.55 -17.98
N THR A 420 -8.81 30.56 -17.41
CA THR A 420 -8.44 31.54 -16.38
C THR A 420 -7.77 32.80 -16.89
N SER A 421 -7.12 32.76 -18.05
CA SER A 421 -6.26 33.86 -18.55
C SER A 421 -6.60 34.39 -19.94
N SER A 422 -7.30 33.61 -20.77
CA SER A 422 -7.70 34.04 -22.10
C SER A 422 -9.12 34.62 -22.07
N THR A 423 -9.32 35.73 -22.77
CA THR A 423 -10.61 36.43 -22.79
C THR A 423 -11.55 35.82 -23.81
N LEU A 424 -12.87 36.04 -23.68
CA LEU A 424 -13.85 35.62 -24.69
C LEU A 424 -13.59 36.23 -26.08
N HIS A 425 -12.74 37.24 -26.19
CA HIS A 425 -12.30 37.81 -27.47
C HIS A 425 -11.21 37.02 -28.18
N SER A 426 -10.54 36.10 -27.47
CA SER A 426 -9.44 35.28 -28.00
C SER A 426 -9.90 33.88 -28.43
N ALA A 427 -9.16 33.28 -29.34
CA ALA A 427 -9.37 31.87 -29.71
C ALA A 427 -9.01 30.97 -28.51
N PRO A 428 -9.71 29.84 -28.30
CA PRO A 428 -10.76 29.27 -29.16
C PRO A 428 -12.18 29.82 -28.90
N PHE A 429 -12.37 30.72 -27.92
CA PHE A 429 -13.71 31.16 -27.48
C PHE A 429 -14.44 32.05 -28.50
N ASN A 430 -13.67 32.78 -29.32
CA ASN A 430 -14.15 33.77 -30.28
C ASN A 430 -14.49 33.20 -31.68
N ASN A 431 -14.33 31.88 -31.87
CA ASN A 431 -14.68 31.18 -33.10
C ASN A 431 -16.16 31.40 -33.46
N THR A 432 -16.52 31.30 -34.74
CA THR A 432 -17.92 31.38 -35.20
C THR A 432 -18.79 30.35 -34.47
N ASN A 433 -19.91 30.79 -33.88
CA ASN A 433 -20.78 29.95 -33.01
C ASN A 433 -20.09 29.38 -31.76
N GLY A 434 -18.93 29.95 -31.40
CA GLY A 434 -18.15 29.62 -30.21
C GLY A 434 -18.77 30.17 -28.94
N LEU A 435 -18.07 29.95 -27.81
CA LEU A 435 -18.55 30.33 -26.48
C LEU A 435 -18.98 31.80 -26.38
N ARG A 436 -18.21 32.71 -26.99
CA ARG A 436 -18.52 34.14 -27.03
C ARG A 436 -19.92 34.40 -27.60
N ASP A 437 -20.24 33.82 -28.75
CA ASP A 437 -21.51 34.08 -29.44
C ASP A 437 -22.68 33.49 -28.66
N ARG A 438 -22.50 32.30 -28.07
CA ARG A 438 -23.50 31.63 -27.22
C ARG A 438 -23.80 32.42 -25.94
N ILE A 439 -22.78 32.98 -25.30
CA ILE A 439 -22.96 33.85 -24.12
C ILE A 439 -23.67 35.15 -24.52
N LEU A 440 -23.29 35.79 -25.63
CA LEU A 440 -23.97 37.01 -26.08
C LEU A 440 -25.43 36.77 -26.47
N ALA A 441 -25.79 35.55 -26.91
CA ALA A 441 -27.16 35.20 -27.28
C ALA A 441 -28.10 35.13 -26.07
N ILE A 442 -27.61 34.74 -24.89
CA ILE A 442 -28.41 34.68 -23.65
C ILE A 442 -28.46 36.03 -22.91
N MET A 443 -27.78 37.06 -23.43
CA MET A 443 -27.57 38.36 -22.79
C MET A 443 -28.29 39.47 -23.55
N THR A 444 -29.58 39.69 -23.28
CA THR A 444 -30.38 40.74 -23.95
C THR A 444 -31.00 41.74 -22.96
N PRO A 445 -30.99 43.07 -23.24
CA PRO A 445 -30.21 43.84 -24.23
C PRO A 445 -29.06 44.68 -23.61
N TYR A 446 -27.85 44.57 -24.16
CA TYR A 446 -26.67 45.38 -23.81
C TYR A 446 -26.18 46.24 -25.00
N THR A 447 -25.59 47.41 -24.73
CA THR A 447 -24.98 48.26 -25.76
C THR A 447 -23.70 47.64 -26.34
N ASN A 448 -23.20 48.17 -27.46
CA ASN A 448 -21.92 47.73 -28.05
C ASN A 448 -20.73 47.85 -27.08
N ALA A 449 -20.68 48.94 -26.30
CA ALA A 449 -19.64 49.15 -25.30
C ALA A 449 -19.70 48.08 -24.20
N GLN A 450 -20.91 47.75 -23.73
CA GLN A 450 -21.13 46.72 -22.71
C GLN A 450 -20.79 45.32 -23.23
N ARG A 451 -21.18 44.98 -24.48
CA ARG A 451 -20.77 43.72 -25.12
C ARG A 451 -19.25 43.63 -25.24
N ASN A 452 -18.55 44.72 -25.56
CA ASN A 452 -17.09 44.75 -25.62
C ASN A 452 -16.45 44.56 -24.25
N LEU A 453 -17.02 45.13 -23.19
CA LEU A 453 -16.59 44.87 -21.81
C LEU A 453 -16.71 43.38 -21.46
N ILE A 454 -17.86 42.76 -21.69
CA ILE A 454 -18.08 41.33 -21.40
C ILE A 454 -17.11 40.43 -22.20
N ARG A 455 -16.85 40.77 -23.46
CA ARG A 455 -15.89 40.04 -24.31
C ARG A 455 -14.45 40.10 -23.79
N SER A 456 -14.12 41.14 -23.02
CA SER A 456 -12.79 41.32 -22.41
C SER A 456 -12.57 40.45 -21.18
N TRP A 457 -13.62 39.81 -20.65
CA TRP A 457 -13.52 38.92 -19.50
C TRP A 457 -13.11 37.51 -19.89
N THR A 458 -12.49 36.80 -18.96
CA THR A 458 -12.20 35.38 -19.10
C THR A 458 -13.45 34.53 -18.82
N PRO A 459 -13.53 33.28 -19.32
CA PRO A 459 -14.56 32.33 -18.92
C PRO A 459 -14.75 32.23 -17.39
N GLN A 460 -13.65 32.15 -16.63
CA GLN A 460 -13.65 32.12 -15.17
C GLN A 460 -14.34 33.34 -14.56
N GLN A 461 -14.09 34.53 -15.12
CA GLN A 461 -14.70 35.77 -14.63
C GLN A 461 -16.21 35.80 -14.91
N VAL A 462 -16.66 35.35 -16.07
CA VAL A 462 -18.09 35.35 -16.39
C VAL A 462 -18.88 34.44 -15.45
N VAL A 463 -18.41 33.20 -15.21
CA VAL A 463 -19.12 32.27 -14.32
C VAL A 463 -19.07 32.68 -12.85
N SER A 464 -18.07 33.49 -12.46
CA SER A 464 -17.95 33.98 -11.08
C SER A 464 -19.08 34.92 -10.65
N LEU A 465 -19.76 35.56 -11.62
CA LEU A 465 -20.93 36.40 -11.34
C LEU A 465 -22.08 35.57 -10.76
N ALA A 466 -22.15 34.29 -11.10
CA ALA A 466 -23.06 33.29 -10.54
C ALA A 466 -22.47 32.57 -9.30
N GLY A 467 -21.43 33.13 -8.68
CA GLY A 467 -20.72 32.48 -7.57
C GLY A 467 -20.09 31.14 -7.95
N SER A 468 -19.85 30.88 -9.24
CA SER A 468 -19.30 29.63 -9.75
C SER A 468 -17.83 29.77 -10.13
N CYS A 469 -17.12 28.66 -10.24
CA CYS A 469 -15.72 28.65 -10.67
C CYS A 469 -15.36 27.34 -11.35
N PHE A 470 -14.35 27.36 -12.22
CA PHE A 470 -13.81 26.14 -12.79
C PHE A 470 -12.70 25.55 -11.91
N VAL A 471 -12.63 24.22 -11.92
CA VAL A 471 -11.44 23.46 -11.54
C VAL A 471 -10.85 22.79 -12.77
N SER A 472 -9.58 22.37 -12.68
CA SER A 472 -8.89 21.69 -13.78
C SER A 472 -9.59 20.37 -14.14
N ALA A 473 -9.21 19.78 -15.28
CA ALA A 473 -9.73 18.48 -15.67
C ALA A 473 -9.40 17.38 -14.64
N PRO A 474 -10.34 16.45 -14.36
CA PRO A 474 -10.10 15.28 -13.51
C PRO A 474 -8.93 14.40 -13.97
N ILE A 475 -8.84 14.15 -15.27
CA ILE A 475 -7.80 13.32 -15.87
C ILE A 475 -7.09 14.09 -16.97
N GLN A 476 -5.77 14.13 -16.89
CA GLN A 476 -4.91 14.71 -17.91
C GLN A 476 -3.81 13.72 -18.23
N TYR A 477 -3.24 13.78 -19.42
CA TYR A 477 -2.11 12.94 -19.78
C TYR A 477 -0.95 13.78 -20.30
N ARG A 478 0.24 13.20 -20.19
CA ARG A 478 1.49 13.78 -20.62
C ARG A 478 2.27 12.73 -21.35
N ASP A 479 2.20 12.81 -22.68
CA ASP A 479 2.82 11.81 -23.51
C ASP A 479 3.33 12.43 -24.83
N PRO A 480 4.64 12.70 -24.91
CA PRO A 480 5.26 13.23 -26.11
C PRO A 480 5.12 12.33 -27.34
N ALA A 481 4.85 11.03 -27.15
CA ALA A 481 4.75 10.03 -28.20
C ALA A 481 3.31 9.54 -28.45
N ALA A 482 2.31 10.03 -27.70
CA ALA A 482 0.91 9.66 -27.94
C ALA A 482 0.43 10.20 -29.29
N THR A 483 -0.41 9.40 -29.96
CA THR A 483 -1.04 9.82 -31.21
C THR A 483 -1.88 11.08 -30.96
N GLY A 484 -1.77 12.07 -31.85
CA GLY A 484 -2.49 13.36 -31.75
C GLY A 484 -2.06 14.27 -30.59
N TYR A 485 -0.96 13.98 -29.90
CA TYR A 485 -0.35 14.92 -28.96
C TYR A 485 0.17 16.16 -29.71
N THR A 486 -0.20 17.36 -29.26
CA THR A 486 0.36 18.61 -29.78
C THR A 486 1.50 19.05 -28.86
N PRO A 487 2.77 19.13 -29.32
CA PRO A 487 3.88 19.48 -28.46
C PRO A 487 3.76 20.92 -27.96
N THR A 488 3.55 21.12 -26.65
CA THR A 488 3.79 22.43 -26.01
C THR A 488 5.24 22.59 -25.54
N GLY A 489 6.14 21.70 -25.98
CA GLY A 489 7.59 21.77 -25.69
C GLY A 489 8.03 21.35 -24.28
N LEU A 490 7.15 20.78 -23.46
CA LEU A 490 7.46 20.36 -22.08
C LEU A 490 7.11 18.88 -21.87
N SER A 491 8.08 18.07 -21.42
CA SER A 491 7.90 16.68 -21.00
C SER A 491 8.43 16.50 -19.58
N PHE A 492 7.85 15.58 -18.80
CA PHE A 492 8.43 15.23 -17.50
C PHE A 492 9.52 14.18 -17.73
N VAL A 493 10.65 14.34 -17.05
CA VAL A 493 11.73 13.35 -17.07
C VAL A 493 12.05 12.90 -15.66
N ASN A 494 12.27 11.60 -15.49
CA ASN A 494 12.68 11.01 -14.22
C ASN A 494 14.21 10.97 -14.17
N ASN A 495 14.79 11.67 -13.19
CA ASN A 495 16.25 11.82 -13.06
C ASN A 495 16.96 10.60 -12.47
N ARG A 496 16.23 9.59 -11.98
CA ARG A 496 16.83 8.31 -11.57
C ARG A 496 16.87 7.30 -12.71
N GLU A 497 15.92 7.39 -13.63
CA GLU A 497 15.88 6.58 -14.84
C GLU A 497 16.86 7.09 -15.90
N ARG A 498 17.40 6.18 -16.71
CA ARG A 498 18.35 6.49 -17.77
C ARG A 498 18.00 5.73 -19.05
N ASP A 499 18.02 6.46 -20.16
CA ASP A 499 18.02 5.91 -21.51
C ASP A 499 19.35 6.30 -22.16
N GLY A 500 20.32 5.39 -22.12
CA GLY A 500 21.71 5.71 -22.39
C GLY A 500 22.25 6.75 -21.40
N GLY A 501 22.76 7.87 -21.89
CA GLY A 501 23.31 8.95 -21.06
C GLY A 501 22.29 9.96 -20.53
N ASN A 502 21.03 9.91 -20.97
CA ASN A 502 20.03 10.95 -20.69
C ASN A 502 18.98 10.49 -19.66
N PRO A 503 18.39 11.39 -18.87
CA PRO A 503 17.21 11.10 -18.07
C PRO A 503 16.04 10.59 -18.93
N ARG A 504 15.33 9.56 -18.46
CA ARG A 504 14.18 8.99 -19.19
C ARG A 504 13.02 9.97 -19.22
N THR A 505 12.42 10.14 -20.38
CA THR A 505 11.15 10.86 -20.52
C THR A 505 10.00 9.97 -20.10
N MET A 506 9.19 10.45 -19.15
CA MET A 506 8.06 9.70 -18.64
C MET A 506 6.77 10.05 -19.38
N ARG A 507 5.94 9.03 -19.59
CA ARG A 507 4.58 9.08 -20.14
C ARG A 507 3.62 8.94 -18.97
N LEU A 508 2.89 9.99 -18.63
CA LEU A 508 2.18 10.08 -17.36
C LEU A 508 0.67 10.23 -17.56
N LEU A 509 -0.11 9.46 -16.80
CA LEU A 509 -1.53 9.74 -16.59
C LEU A 509 -1.70 10.43 -15.23
N GLN A 510 -2.23 11.65 -15.26
CA GLN A 510 -2.45 12.46 -14.08
C GLN A 510 -3.92 12.41 -13.66
N ILE A 511 -4.14 12.19 -12.37
CA ILE A 511 -5.44 12.13 -11.72
C ILE A 511 -5.49 13.28 -10.70
N ASN A 512 -6.39 14.24 -10.92
CA ASN A 512 -6.68 15.29 -9.96
C ASN A 512 -7.82 14.83 -9.03
N LEU A 513 -7.48 14.48 -7.79
CA LEU A 513 -8.44 13.92 -6.82
C LEU A 513 -9.54 14.91 -6.44
N GLU A 514 -9.21 16.21 -6.34
CA GLU A 514 -10.21 17.26 -6.07
C GLU A 514 -11.18 17.39 -7.25
N SER A 515 -10.66 17.56 -8.46
CA SER A 515 -11.50 17.67 -9.67
C SER A 515 -12.31 16.41 -9.94
N LEU A 516 -11.77 15.22 -9.68
CA LEU A 516 -12.47 13.94 -9.84
C LEU A 516 -13.64 13.84 -8.86
N THR A 517 -13.45 14.24 -7.60
CA THR A 517 -14.50 14.27 -6.58
C THR A 517 -15.61 15.26 -6.97
N VAL A 518 -15.23 16.44 -7.45
CA VAL A 518 -16.16 17.47 -7.94
C VAL A 518 -16.93 16.99 -9.16
N TRP A 519 -16.27 16.33 -10.10
CA TRP A 519 -16.91 15.74 -11.28
C TRP A 519 -17.89 14.63 -10.89
N ASN A 520 -17.55 13.77 -9.93
CA ASN A 520 -18.46 12.75 -9.44
C ASN A 520 -19.71 13.36 -8.80
N PHE A 521 -19.65 14.56 -8.24
CA PHE A 521 -20.80 15.20 -7.60
C PHE A 521 -21.66 16.03 -8.57
N GLN A 522 -21.04 16.85 -9.41
CA GLN A 522 -21.74 17.82 -10.28
C GLN A 522 -21.20 17.89 -11.71
N GLY A 523 -20.39 16.92 -12.10
CA GLY A 523 -19.93 16.76 -13.46
C GLY A 523 -21.10 16.49 -14.41
N VAL A 524 -20.83 16.74 -15.69
CA VAL A 524 -21.77 16.50 -16.78
C VAL A 524 -21.01 15.94 -17.98
N TYR A 525 -21.71 15.20 -18.83
CA TYR A 525 -21.21 14.68 -20.10
C TYR A 525 -22.29 14.80 -21.18
N LEU A 526 -21.92 14.61 -22.46
CA LEU A 526 -22.89 14.62 -23.56
C LEU A 526 -23.63 13.28 -23.64
N ASP A 527 -24.93 13.32 -23.94
CA ASP A 527 -25.71 12.12 -24.22
C ASP A 527 -25.21 11.37 -25.48
N ASN A 528 -25.74 10.18 -25.72
CA ASN A 528 -25.38 9.37 -26.89
C ASN A 528 -25.75 10.03 -28.24
N ALA A 529 -26.60 11.05 -28.24
CA ALA A 529 -26.91 11.85 -29.42
C ALA A 529 -25.91 13.02 -29.62
N GLY A 530 -25.11 13.34 -28.59
CA GLY A 530 -24.17 14.44 -28.62
C GLY A 530 -24.80 15.83 -28.47
N THR A 531 -26.05 15.91 -28.01
CA THR A 531 -26.83 17.16 -28.02
C THR A 531 -27.30 17.60 -26.64
N GLY A 532 -27.53 16.65 -25.73
CA GLY A 532 -27.99 16.91 -24.36
C GLY A 532 -26.87 16.81 -23.32
N LEU A 533 -26.99 17.58 -22.24
CA LEU A 533 -26.15 17.44 -21.05
C LEU A 533 -26.76 16.40 -20.10
N VAL A 534 -25.97 15.41 -19.69
CA VAL A 534 -26.34 14.37 -18.74
C VAL A 534 -25.50 14.51 -17.49
N SER A 535 -26.12 14.35 -16.31
CA SER A 535 -25.42 14.42 -15.03
C SER A 535 -24.52 13.21 -14.80
N ALA A 536 -23.30 13.46 -14.32
CA ALA A 536 -22.37 12.44 -13.85
C ALA A 536 -22.53 12.11 -12.35
N ASN A 537 -23.57 12.64 -11.70
CA ASN A 537 -23.73 12.55 -10.24
C ASN A 537 -23.65 11.10 -9.75
N GLN A 538 -22.73 10.88 -8.82
CA GLN A 538 -22.36 9.61 -8.22
C GLN A 538 -22.03 8.50 -9.22
N LEU A 539 -21.58 8.82 -10.43
CA LEU A 539 -21.27 7.82 -11.45
C LEU A 539 -20.05 6.97 -11.07
N LEU A 540 -19.03 7.57 -10.46
CA LEU A 540 -17.80 6.90 -10.03
C LEU A 540 -18.01 6.21 -8.67
N PHE A 541 -18.55 6.93 -7.69
CA PHE A 541 -18.81 6.39 -6.35
C PHE A 541 -20.03 7.05 -5.72
N ALA A 542 -20.71 6.32 -4.85
CA ALA A 542 -21.81 6.86 -4.05
C ALA A 542 -21.27 7.87 -3.02
N THR A 543 -22.01 8.95 -2.76
CA THR A 543 -21.60 9.95 -1.77
C THR A 543 -22.37 9.83 -0.46
N ALA A 544 -21.68 10.10 0.64
CA ALA A 544 -22.26 10.19 1.96
C ALA A 544 -23.09 11.46 2.11
N THR A 545 -24.00 11.46 3.08
CA THR A 545 -24.72 12.67 3.48
C THR A 545 -23.76 13.71 4.06
N ALA A 546 -24.06 14.99 3.83
CA ALA A 546 -23.31 16.10 4.41
C ALA A 546 -23.22 16.01 5.94
N ASP A 547 -22.02 16.17 6.49
CA ASP A 547 -21.74 16.05 7.92
C ASP A 547 -21.29 17.38 8.54
N ASN A 548 -22.19 18.04 9.27
CA ASN A 548 -21.91 19.34 9.91
C ASN A 548 -20.82 19.28 11.00
N ALA A 549 -20.43 18.09 11.49
CA ALA A 549 -19.34 17.93 12.44
C ALA A 549 -17.96 17.92 11.76
N ALA A 550 -17.89 17.67 10.45
CA ALA A 550 -16.63 17.73 9.70
C ALA A 550 -16.14 19.19 9.57
N PRO A 551 -14.82 19.43 9.41
CA PRO A 551 -14.26 20.76 9.26
C PRO A 551 -14.95 21.57 8.15
N VAL A 552 -15.08 22.88 8.36
CA VAL A 552 -15.55 23.82 7.34
C VAL A 552 -14.76 23.60 6.05
N ASN A 553 -15.45 23.63 4.92
CA ASN A 553 -14.86 23.43 3.58
C ASN A 553 -14.38 22.01 3.26
N SER A 554 -14.69 21.00 4.09
CA SER A 554 -14.38 19.61 3.74
C SER A 554 -15.41 18.95 2.84
N PHE A 555 -14.97 18.04 1.96
CA PHE A 555 -15.85 17.22 1.11
C PHE A 555 -16.93 16.50 1.94
N GLN A 556 -16.56 15.95 3.10
CA GLN A 556 -17.50 15.27 4.00
C GLN A 556 -18.54 16.23 4.58
N ARG A 557 -18.16 17.46 4.94
CA ARG A 557 -19.13 18.47 5.41
C ARG A 557 -20.21 18.79 4.38
N LEU A 558 -19.91 18.56 3.11
CA LEU A 558 -20.72 19.01 1.99
C LEU A 558 -21.40 17.88 1.23
N GLY A 559 -21.20 16.64 1.67
CA GLY A 559 -21.76 15.44 1.03
C GLY A 559 -21.10 15.10 -0.31
N LEU A 560 -19.85 15.53 -0.52
CA LEU A 560 -19.03 15.13 -1.67
C LEU A 560 -18.16 13.89 -1.37
N ALA A 561 -17.93 13.57 -0.09
CA ALA A 561 -17.17 12.39 0.31
C ALA A 561 -17.92 11.10 -0.08
N ALA A 562 -17.17 10.06 -0.41
CA ALA A 562 -17.69 8.74 -0.74
C ALA A 562 -18.28 8.06 0.48
N SER A 563 -19.38 7.33 0.30
CA SER A 563 -19.98 6.49 1.35
C SER A 563 -19.48 5.04 1.29
N ASP A 564 -18.34 4.79 0.64
CA ASP A 564 -17.84 3.43 0.47
C ASP A 564 -17.31 2.89 1.80
N THR A 565 -17.81 1.71 2.17
CA THR A 565 -17.44 0.98 3.39
C THR A 565 -16.87 -0.40 3.05
N SER A 566 -16.81 -0.75 1.76
CA SER A 566 -16.18 -1.99 1.32
C SER A 566 -14.68 -1.89 1.55
N SER A 567 -14.00 -2.97 1.90
CA SER A 567 -12.53 -2.95 2.10
C SER A 567 -12.02 -1.88 3.09
N ASN A 568 -12.88 -1.35 3.96
CA ASN A 568 -12.67 -0.18 4.83
C ASN A 568 -12.50 1.19 4.12
N GLY A 569 -12.93 1.31 2.86
CA GLY A 569 -13.01 2.55 2.11
C GLY A 569 -12.54 2.41 0.66
N LEU A 570 -12.33 3.55 0.00
CA LEU A 570 -12.07 3.58 -1.43
C LEU A 570 -10.73 2.95 -1.81
N VAL A 571 -10.75 2.15 -2.87
CA VAL A 571 -9.55 1.59 -3.51
C VAL A 571 -9.50 2.01 -4.97
N PHE A 572 -8.48 2.79 -5.32
CA PHE A 572 -8.17 3.18 -6.70
C PHE A 572 -6.98 2.35 -7.18
N HIS A 573 -7.15 1.64 -8.28
CA HIS A 573 -6.09 0.90 -8.95
C HIS A 573 -5.78 1.53 -10.31
N ALA A 574 -4.51 1.60 -10.66
CA ALA A 574 -4.05 2.21 -11.89
C ALA A 574 -2.94 1.37 -12.55
N THR A 575 -3.10 1.06 -13.82
CA THR A 575 -2.15 0.23 -14.59
C THR A 575 -2.06 0.66 -16.05
N VAL A 576 -1.08 0.16 -16.78
CA VAL A 576 -0.85 0.49 -18.19
C VAL A 576 -1.26 -0.69 -19.06
N SER A 577 -1.96 -0.42 -20.16
CA SER A 577 -2.44 -1.45 -21.08
C SER A 577 -1.29 -2.12 -21.82
N ALA A 578 -1.07 -3.41 -21.59
CA ALA A 578 -0.06 -4.22 -22.28
C ALA A 578 -0.31 -4.37 -23.79
N SER A 579 -1.57 -4.30 -24.23
CA SER A 579 -1.97 -4.63 -25.61
C SER A 579 -1.65 -3.57 -26.67
N ALA A 580 -1.21 -2.38 -26.27
CA ALA A 580 -1.03 -1.23 -27.16
C ALA A 580 -0.02 -0.21 -26.61
N THR A 581 1.00 -0.66 -25.89
CA THR A 581 2.04 0.23 -25.38
C THR A 581 3.41 -0.46 -25.42
N PRO A 582 4.48 0.21 -25.87
CA PRO A 582 5.84 -0.29 -25.80
C PRO A 582 6.30 -0.39 -24.35
N ASP A 583 6.75 -1.58 -23.97
CA ASP A 583 7.52 -1.88 -22.76
C ASP A 583 6.91 -1.52 -21.38
N PRO A 584 5.57 -1.57 -21.16
CA PRO A 584 4.96 -1.21 -19.87
C PRO A 584 5.34 -2.18 -18.74
N ASP A 585 5.62 -3.44 -19.10
CA ASP A 585 5.92 -4.52 -18.15
C ASP A 585 7.42 -4.76 -17.93
N THR A 586 8.27 -3.92 -18.52
CA THR A 586 9.73 -4.04 -18.39
C THR A 586 10.26 -3.24 -17.20
N ASN A 587 11.47 -3.56 -16.75
CA ASN A 587 12.22 -2.77 -15.76
C ASN A 587 12.70 -1.39 -16.27
N ALA A 588 12.41 -1.07 -17.53
CA ALA A 588 12.69 0.20 -18.16
C ALA A 588 11.40 0.96 -18.51
N SER A 589 10.28 0.62 -17.87
CA SER A 589 8.98 1.24 -18.14
C SER A 589 9.08 2.79 -18.12
N PRO A 590 8.63 3.48 -19.19
CA PRO A 590 8.54 4.92 -19.22
C PRO A 590 7.23 5.45 -18.63
N TYR A 591 6.40 4.62 -18.00
CA TYR A 591 5.07 5.04 -17.56
C TYR A 591 4.97 5.37 -16.07
N GLY A 592 3.94 6.13 -15.72
CA GLY A 592 3.60 6.38 -14.31
C GLY A 592 2.31 7.16 -14.13
N PHE A 593 1.89 7.26 -12.87
CA PHE A 593 0.66 7.95 -12.47
C PHE A 593 0.98 9.12 -11.56
N VAL A 594 0.27 10.23 -11.75
CA VAL A 594 0.48 11.46 -10.98
C VAL A 594 -0.78 11.78 -10.19
N LEU A 595 -0.64 11.93 -8.87
CA LEU A 595 -1.71 12.35 -7.99
C LEU A 595 -1.55 13.85 -7.68
N VAL A 596 -2.50 14.65 -8.15
CA VAL A 596 -2.59 16.10 -7.85
C VAL A 596 -3.92 16.40 -7.14
N GLY A 597 -4.02 17.58 -6.54
CA GLY A 597 -5.25 18.00 -5.84
C GLY A 597 -5.55 17.18 -4.58
N GLY A 598 -4.63 16.34 -4.10
CA GLY A 598 -4.83 15.43 -2.98
C GLY A 598 -4.82 16.07 -1.60
N ARG A 599 -4.91 17.41 -1.49
CA ARG A 599 -4.97 18.11 -0.19
C ARG A 599 -6.11 17.59 0.66
N GLN A 600 -7.22 17.27 0.01
CA GLN A 600 -8.34 16.55 0.56
C GLN A 600 -8.61 15.32 -0.29
N LEU A 601 -8.99 14.22 0.35
CA LEU A 601 -9.26 12.94 -0.28
C LEU A 601 -10.77 12.66 -0.31
N PRO A 602 -11.26 11.85 -1.27
CA PRO A 602 -12.69 11.59 -1.44
C PRO A 602 -13.31 10.70 -0.36
N GLY A 603 -12.54 10.09 0.55
CA GLY A 603 -13.08 9.22 1.60
C GLY A 603 -13.72 9.98 2.77
N LEU A 604 -14.12 9.25 3.81
CA LEU A 604 -14.62 9.75 5.08
C LEU A 604 -13.51 9.79 6.14
N ALA A 605 -13.49 10.89 6.89
CA ALA A 605 -12.73 11.04 8.12
C ALA A 605 -13.60 10.76 9.35
N GLU A 606 -12.93 10.60 10.49
CA GLU A 606 -13.58 10.49 11.79
C GLU A 606 -14.14 11.85 12.23
N THR A 607 -15.39 11.86 12.66
CA THR A 607 -16.11 13.01 13.22
C THR A 607 -17.01 12.55 14.36
N THR A 608 -17.70 13.47 15.03
CA THR A 608 -18.69 13.09 16.05
C THR A 608 -19.93 12.40 15.48
N ASN A 609 -20.18 12.52 14.16
CA ASN A 609 -21.29 11.86 13.47
C ASN A 609 -20.83 10.60 12.70
N ASN A 610 -19.52 10.45 12.47
CA ASN A 610 -18.92 9.30 11.84
C ASN A 610 -17.70 8.79 12.62
N PHE A 611 -17.87 7.70 13.38
CA PHE A 611 -16.81 7.12 14.22
C PHE A 611 -15.93 6.09 13.51
N ASP A 612 -16.22 5.79 12.24
CA ASP A 612 -15.47 4.82 11.44
C ASP A 612 -15.05 5.47 10.12
N PRO A 613 -13.83 6.02 10.04
CA PRO A 613 -13.37 6.67 8.83
C PRO A 613 -13.19 5.65 7.70
N THR A 614 -13.55 6.04 6.48
CA THR A 614 -13.34 5.22 5.28
C THR A 614 -12.35 5.94 4.38
N GLY A 615 -11.19 5.33 4.17
CA GLY A 615 -10.04 6.02 3.61
C GLY A 615 -9.98 6.10 2.09
N LEU A 616 -8.77 6.37 1.59
CA LEU A 616 -8.41 6.12 0.19
C LEU A 616 -7.07 5.39 0.09
N THR A 617 -7.06 4.30 -0.66
CA THR A 617 -5.85 3.60 -1.08
C THR A 617 -5.68 3.73 -2.58
N PHE A 618 -4.57 4.34 -3.01
CA PHE A 618 -4.19 4.39 -4.42
C PHE A 618 -3.10 3.35 -4.70
N VAL A 619 -3.29 2.54 -5.74
CA VAL A 619 -2.41 1.41 -6.07
C VAL A 619 -2.00 1.47 -7.53
N SER A 620 -0.72 1.25 -7.82
CA SER A 620 -0.24 1.03 -9.17
C SER A 620 0.95 0.08 -9.24
N ASP A 621 1.03 -0.70 -10.31
CA ASP A 621 2.22 -1.45 -10.71
C ASP A 621 3.28 -0.59 -11.40
N GLN A 622 3.07 0.72 -11.52
CA GLN A 622 4.00 1.66 -12.13
C GLN A 622 4.49 2.70 -11.11
N ALA A 623 5.36 3.61 -11.54
CA ALA A 623 5.78 4.72 -10.69
C ALA A 623 4.61 5.64 -10.36
N VAL A 624 4.51 6.06 -9.10
CA VAL A 624 3.53 7.06 -8.65
C VAL A 624 4.24 8.33 -8.19
N TYR A 625 3.70 9.47 -8.58
CA TYR A 625 4.16 10.81 -8.22
C TYR A 625 3.07 11.51 -7.39
N VAL A 626 3.31 11.66 -6.09
CA VAL A 626 2.43 12.44 -5.19
C VAL A 626 2.87 13.90 -5.25
N VAL A 627 1.98 14.80 -5.64
CA VAL A 627 2.30 16.20 -5.92
C VAL A 627 1.59 17.15 -4.96
N GLY A 628 2.38 17.92 -4.22
CA GLY A 628 1.96 18.96 -3.31
C GLY A 628 1.42 18.39 -1.99
N ASN A 629 0.71 19.24 -1.25
CA ASN A 629 0.12 18.83 0.01
C ASN A 629 -0.89 17.69 -0.21
N TYR A 630 -0.77 16.62 0.57
CA TYR A 630 -1.57 15.42 0.45
C TYR A 630 -2.19 15.04 1.81
N ASN A 631 -3.51 14.89 1.83
CA ASN A 631 -4.31 14.51 3.00
C ASN A 631 -4.09 15.42 4.23
N THR A 632 -4.14 16.73 4.02
CA THR A 632 -3.90 17.73 5.08
C THR A 632 -5.17 18.41 5.58
N VAL A 633 -6.31 18.22 4.91
CA VAL A 633 -7.61 18.75 5.33
C VAL A 633 -8.57 17.60 5.60
N ASN A 634 -9.13 17.57 6.83
CA ASN A 634 -10.02 16.50 7.29
C ASN A 634 -9.37 15.13 7.09
N TRP A 635 -8.26 14.91 7.81
CA TRP A 635 -7.39 13.74 7.64
C TRP A 635 -8.17 12.43 7.55
N GLN A 636 -7.79 11.58 6.60
CA GLN A 636 -8.37 10.26 6.38
C GLN A 636 -7.29 9.18 6.45
N PRO A 637 -7.64 7.93 6.78
CA PRO A 637 -6.79 6.77 6.52
C PRO A 637 -6.40 6.76 5.03
N ALA A 638 -5.11 6.84 4.72
CA ALA A 638 -4.68 6.90 3.33
C ALA A 638 -3.40 6.10 3.09
N SER A 639 -3.33 5.44 1.93
CA SER A 639 -2.10 4.80 1.45
C SER A 639 -1.87 5.02 -0.05
N VAL A 640 -0.60 5.04 -0.43
CA VAL A 640 -0.16 4.97 -1.84
C VAL A 640 0.79 3.79 -1.98
N LEU A 641 0.38 2.81 -2.79
CA LEU A 641 1.14 1.60 -3.11
C LEU A 641 1.59 1.74 -4.56
N ALA A 642 2.89 1.63 -4.82
CA ALA A 642 3.47 1.89 -6.13
C ALA A 642 4.67 0.99 -6.39
N ASP A 643 5.00 0.73 -7.65
CA ASP A 643 6.29 0.10 -8.01
C ASP A 643 7.47 0.93 -7.48
N SER A 644 7.46 2.23 -7.77
CA SER A 644 8.36 3.21 -7.15
C SER A 644 7.63 4.49 -6.78
N LEU A 645 8.00 5.07 -5.64
CA LEU A 645 7.31 6.22 -5.08
C LEU A 645 8.13 7.51 -5.20
N ASN A 646 7.48 8.57 -5.67
CA ASN A 646 8.08 9.87 -5.91
C ASN A 646 7.24 10.96 -5.22
N VAL A 647 7.90 11.95 -4.63
CA VAL A 647 7.23 13.12 -4.03
C VAL A 647 7.73 14.39 -4.71
N LEU A 648 6.77 15.21 -5.12
CA LEU A 648 6.99 16.53 -5.70
C LEU A 648 6.20 17.55 -4.87
N SER A 649 6.70 18.77 -4.77
CA SER A 649 5.98 19.91 -4.18
C SER A 649 4.87 20.38 -5.12
N ARG A 650 4.68 21.69 -5.35
CA ARG A 650 3.74 22.20 -6.38
C ARG A 650 4.42 22.91 -7.54
N LEU A 651 5.71 23.27 -7.41
CA LEU A 651 6.45 24.11 -8.37
C LEU A 651 6.75 23.47 -9.75
N ARG A 652 6.10 22.35 -10.06
CA ARG A 652 6.20 21.66 -11.36
C ARG A 652 4.87 21.45 -12.07
N LEU A 653 3.78 21.99 -11.52
CA LEU A 653 2.52 22.12 -12.25
C LEU A 653 2.55 23.40 -13.10
N ASN A 654 2.22 23.29 -14.39
CA ASN A 654 1.95 24.48 -15.21
C ASN A 654 0.56 25.06 -14.87
N ASN A 655 0.17 26.15 -15.53
CA ASN A 655 -1.15 26.76 -15.34
C ASN A 655 -2.34 25.83 -15.69
N ASP A 656 -2.09 24.71 -16.37
CA ASP A 656 -3.10 23.68 -16.65
C ASP A 656 -3.16 22.59 -15.58
N PHE A 657 -2.42 22.76 -14.48
CA PHE A 657 -2.20 21.77 -13.43
C PHE A 657 -1.52 20.50 -13.90
N GLN A 658 -0.79 20.55 -15.02
CA GLN A 658 -0.13 19.38 -15.58
C GLN A 658 1.33 19.35 -15.14
N LEU A 659 1.81 18.16 -14.75
CA LEU A 659 3.20 17.96 -14.35
C LEU A 659 4.15 18.12 -15.56
N ASN A 660 5.17 18.97 -15.41
CA ASN A 660 6.14 19.27 -16.47
C ASN A 660 7.57 19.49 -15.93
N LYS A 661 8.58 19.31 -16.78
CA LYS A 661 9.99 19.62 -16.47
C LYS A 661 10.64 20.41 -17.63
N ALA A 662 10.95 21.69 -17.39
CA ALA A 662 11.50 22.59 -18.42
C ALA A 662 12.99 22.38 -18.74
N SER A 663 13.77 21.80 -17.82
CA SER A 663 15.20 21.50 -18.01
C SER A 663 15.50 20.04 -17.66
N LEU A 664 16.29 19.39 -18.51
CA LEU A 664 16.74 18.02 -18.28
C LEU A 664 17.84 17.95 -17.21
N THR A 665 18.62 19.02 -17.05
CA THR A 665 19.86 19.04 -16.24
C THR A 665 19.72 19.79 -14.91
N THR A 666 18.75 20.69 -14.77
CA THR A 666 18.56 21.50 -13.55
C THR A 666 17.24 21.17 -12.86
N ALA A 667 17.29 20.85 -11.57
CA ALA A 667 16.10 20.66 -10.75
C ALA A 667 15.37 22.00 -10.48
N PRO A 668 14.02 21.99 -10.45
CA PRO A 668 13.21 23.12 -9.95
C PRO A 668 13.66 23.50 -8.54
N VAL A 669 13.42 24.74 -8.12
CA VAL A 669 13.27 25.01 -6.68
C VAL A 669 11.93 24.41 -6.22
N SER A 670 11.93 23.73 -5.08
CA SER A 670 10.71 23.18 -4.46
C SER A 670 10.07 24.15 -3.45
N GLU A 671 8.89 23.77 -2.96
CA GLU A 671 8.16 24.42 -1.86
C GLU A 671 7.98 23.48 -0.68
N ASP A 672 7.75 24.06 0.50
CA ASP A 672 7.40 23.28 1.70
C ASP A 672 6.11 22.49 1.43
N THR A 673 6.16 21.20 1.75
CA THR A 673 5.12 20.24 1.39
C THR A 673 4.82 19.33 2.57
N THR A 674 3.54 19.07 2.83
CA THR A 674 3.06 18.15 3.86
C THR A 674 2.32 16.97 3.24
N VAL A 675 2.74 15.76 3.58
CA VAL A 675 2.16 14.52 3.07
C VAL A 675 1.80 13.60 4.24
N ASN A 676 0.50 13.28 4.36
CA ASN A 676 -0.01 12.39 5.39
C ASN A 676 -0.59 11.11 4.75
N THR A 677 0.20 10.05 4.63
CA THR A 677 -0.24 8.79 4.01
C THR A 677 0.75 7.68 4.30
N ALA A 678 0.30 6.44 4.40
CA ALA A 678 1.19 5.30 4.35
C ALA A 678 1.72 5.10 2.92
N PHE A 679 2.95 4.61 2.81
CA PHE A 679 3.59 4.28 1.54
C PHE A 679 4.01 2.82 1.54
N LEU A 680 3.75 2.15 0.42
CA LEU A 680 4.38 0.88 0.07
C LEU A 680 4.99 0.99 -1.32
N ALA A 681 6.29 0.72 -1.45
CA ALA A 681 6.95 0.75 -2.73
C ALA A 681 8.25 -0.05 -2.75
N GLY A 682 8.73 -0.35 -3.95
CA GLY A 682 10.08 -0.87 -4.12
C GLY A 682 11.13 0.19 -3.81
N THR A 683 12.25 -0.22 -3.21
CA THR A 683 13.39 0.66 -2.93
C THR A 683 14.72 -0.01 -3.31
N ASP A 684 15.62 0.73 -3.95
CA ASP A 684 16.98 0.21 -4.22
C ASP A 684 17.75 -0.06 -2.92
N ILE A 685 18.67 -1.03 -2.95
CA ILE A 685 19.45 -1.45 -1.77
C ILE A 685 20.90 -0.98 -1.93
N THR A 686 21.47 -0.35 -0.90
CA THR A 686 22.90 0.02 -0.90
C THR A 686 23.76 -1.23 -1.08
N ASN A 687 24.68 -1.22 -2.06
CA ASN A 687 25.64 -2.29 -2.36
C ASN A 687 25.02 -3.70 -2.42
N SER A 688 23.90 -3.87 -3.12
CA SER A 688 23.40 -5.21 -3.43
C SER A 688 24.01 -5.74 -4.74
N THR A 689 23.96 -7.06 -4.93
CA THR A 689 24.36 -7.70 -6.21
C THR A 689 23.56 -7.16 -7.40
N LEU A 690 22.33 -6.70 -7.15
CA LEU A 690 21.43 -6.14 -8.15
C LEU A 690 21.56 -4.62 -8.30
N THR A 691 22.14 -3.93 -7.32
CA THR A 691 22.29 -2.46 -7.24
C THR A 691 23.65 -2.07 -6.64
N PRO A 692 24.75 -2.10 -7.42
CA PRO A 692 26.03 -1.57 -6.98
C PRO A 692 25.94 -0.06 -6.74
N GLY A 693 26.41 0.41 -5.58
CA GLY A 693 26.41 1.83 -5.20
C GLY A 693 25.56 2.14 -3.97
N TYR A 694 25.70 3.37 -3.48
CA TYR A 694 24.94 3.89 -2.33
C TYR A 694 23.52 4.28 -2.75
N ASN A 695 22.51 3.88 -1.97
CA ASN A 695 21.15 4.42 -2.07
C ASN A 695 20.78 5.22 -0.82
N GLY A 696 21.31 4.89 0.36
CA GLY A 696 20.96 5.53 1.63
C GLY A 696 19.76 4.92 2.34
N GLY A 697 18.95 4.10 1.67
CA GLY A 697 17.81 3.44 2.33
C GLY A 697 16.69 4.43 2.62
N LEU A 698 16.29 4.58 3.89
CA LEU A 698 15.06 5.28 4.27
C LEU A 698 15.02 6.73 3.79
N GLU A 699 16.11 7.48 3.92
CA GLU A 699 16.15 8.90 3.53
C GLU A 699 15.94 9.15 2.03
N ASN A 700 16.02 8.09 1.22
CA ASN A 700 15.88 8.07 -0.23
C ASN A 700 14.77 7.13 -0.72
N TYR A 701 13.91 6.66 0.20
CA TYR A 701 12.69 5.90 -0.10
C TYR A 701 11.79 6.71 -1.05
N PRO A 702 11.33 7.94 -0.71
CA PRO A 702 10.77 8.81 -1.73
C PRO A 702 11.87 9.25 -2.69
N ARG A 703 11.60 9.07 -3.98
CA ARG A 703 12.47 9.58 -5.04
C ARG A 703 12.17 11.06 -5.28
N PHE A 704 13.22 11.88 -5.25
CA PHE A 704 13.13 13.33 -5.44
C PHE A 704 13.67 13.77 -6.80
N HIS A 705 12.99 14.76 -7.39
CA HIS A 705 13.35 15.36 -8.70
C HIS A 705 13.50 16.88 -8.62
N GLU A 706 13.49 17.44 -7.41
CA GLU A 706 13.45 18.88 -7.13
C GLU A 706 14.61 19.33 -6.23
N ASN A 707 14.99 20.60 -6.30
CA ASN A 707 15.91 21.20 -5.36
C ASN A 707 15.17 21.58 -4.08
N TRP A 708 15.35 20.78 -3.03
CA TRP A 708 14.80 21.01 -1.70
C TRP A 708 15.73 21.70 -0.72
N GLY A 709 16.84 22.27 -1.19
CA GLY A 709 17.74 23.05 -0.34
C GLY A 709 16.98 24.14 0.42
N GLY A 710 16.95 24.04 1.75
CA GLY A 710 16.25 24.97 2.64
C GLY A 710 14.72 24.82 2.70
N ARG A 711 14.15 23.79 2.05
CA ARG A 711 12.71 23.50 2.07
C ARG A 711 12.41 22.27 2.91
N THR A 712 11.22 22.23 3.49
CA THR A 712 10.79 21.15 4.40
C THR A 712 9.78 20.23 3.74
N LEU A 713 10.10 18.94 3.72
CA LEU A 713 9.10 17.90 3.50
C LEU A 713 8.64 17.38 4.86
N THR A 714 7.42 17.74 5.24
CA THR A 714 6.74 17.19 6.42
C THR A 714 6.04 15.91 6.00
N TYR A 715 6.43 14.79 6.59
CA TYR A 715 5.81 13.49 6.33
C TYR A 715 5.29 12.89 7.63
N ARG A 716 4.03 12.45 7.60
CA ARG A 716 3.41 11.63 8.65
C ARG A 716 2.85 10.38 7.99
N GLY A 717 3.40 9.22 8.31
CA GLY A 717 2.94 7.99 7.68
C GLY A 717 3.72 6.76 8.09
N SER A 718 3.82 5.80 7.17
CA SER A 718 4.51 4.53 7.34
C SER A 718 5.27 4.23 6.06
N PHE A 719 6.54 3.87 6.15
CA PHE A 719 7.34 3.42 5.01
C PHE A 719 7.41 1.90 4.98
N VAL A 720 6.89 1.27 3.92
CA VAL A 720 6.93 -0.17 3.74
C VAL A 720 7.61 -0.52 2.42
N SER A 721 8.79 -1.14 2.49
CA SER A 721 9.49 -1.66 1.32
C SER A 721 9.36 -3.17 1.25
N THR A 722 8.64 -3.68 0.25
CA THR A 722 8.45 -5.12 0.05
C THR A 722 9.45 -5.74 -0.93
N GLY A 723 10.33 -4.93 -1.54
CA GLY A 723 11.28 -5.42 -2.53
C GLY A 723 12.01 -4.32 -3.30
N LEU A 724 12.64 -4.72 -4.40
CA LEU A 724 13.13 -3.78 -5.42
C LEU A 724 11.96 -3.41 -6.36
N PRO A 725 11.96 -2.21 -6.96
CA PRO A 725 11.05 -1.90 -8.06
C PRO A 725 11.26 -2.90 -9.22
N GLU A 726 10.17 -3.29 -9.86
CA GLU A 726 10.13 -4.18 -11.03
C GLU A 726 9.98 -3.42 -12.36
N ARG A 727 9.39 -2.20 -12.35
CA ARG A 727 9.10 -1.45 -13.59
C ARG A 727 9.96 -0.21 -13.79
N VAL A 728 10.12 0.61 -12.75
CA VAL A 728 10.82 1.90 -12.81
C VAL A 728 12.04 1.80 -11.87
N THR A 729 13.09 1.12 -12.35
CA THR A 729 14.19 0.59 -11.51
C THR A 729 15.44 1.47 -11.47
N GLY A 730 15.32 2.73 -11.85
CA GLY A 730 16.39 3.70 -11.95
C GLY A 730 17.09 3.94 -10.62
N ARG A 731 18.42 3.88 -10.66
CA ARG A 731 19.27 3.87 -9.47
C ARG A 731 19.65 5.28 -9.02
N TRP A 732 19.91 5.40 -7.73
CA TRP A 732 20.60 6.58 -7.18
C TRP A 732 22.07 6.58 -7.65
N SER A 733 22.46 7.57 -8.48
CA SER A 733 23.83 7.64 -9.04
C SER A 733 24.34 9.08 -9.17
N ASN A 734 23.53 9.98 -9.73
CA ASN A 734 23.82 11.41 -9.81
C ASN A 734 22.74 12.18 -9.05
N GLN A 735 23.11 12.82 -7.93
CA GLN A 735 22.19 13.64 -7.15
C GLN A 735 21.86 14.93 -7.93
N VAL A 736 20.80 14.87 -8.75
CA VAL A 736 20.27 16.05 -9.49
C VAL A 736 19.29 16.85 -8.61
N TYR A 737 19.00 16.39 -7.38
CA TYR A 737 18.06 17.00 -6.43
C TYR A 737 18.80 17.52 -5.18
N GLY A 738 18.31 18.60 -4.58
CA GLY A 738 18.71 18.99 -3.22
C GLY A 738 17.85 18.23 -2.21
N ALA A 739 18.43 17.63 -1.17
CA ALA A 739 17.65 16.89 -0.18
C ALA A 739 16.81 17.85 0.71
N PRO A 740 15.58 17.46 1.11
CA PRO A 740 14.75 18.31 1.95
C PRO A 740 15.22 18.31 3.40
N ASN A 741 14.83 19.33 4.16
CA ASN A 741 14.69 19.20 5.60
C ASN A 741 13.59 18.16 5.86
N ARG A 742 13.96 17.04 6.48
CA ARG A 742 13.07 15.90 6.71
C ARG A 742 12.41 16.02 8.08
N ASP A 743 11.20 16.58 8.15
CA ASP A 743 10.34 16.40 9.32
C ASP A 743 9.47 15.16 9.10
N TRP A 744 10.08 13.99 9.22
CA TRP A 744 9.45 12.70 8.96
C TRP A 744 9.18 11.98 10.26
N ARG A 745 7.92 11.59 10.48
CA ARG A 745 7.49 10.85 11.65
C ARG A 745 6.48 9.78 11.28
N TYR A 746 6.40 8.77 12.13
CA TYR A 746 5.33 7.79 12.05
C TYR A 746 3.97 8.45 12.34
N ASP A 747 2.93 8.06 11.61
CA ASP A 747 1.57 8.49 11.93
C ASP A 747 0.96 7.61 13.03
N THR A 748 1.03 8.07 14.28
CA THR A 748 0.56 7.33 15.45
C THR A 748 -0.94 7.02 15.41
N ARG A 749 -1.72 7.68 14.54
CA ARG A 749 -3.13 7.33 14.31
C ARG A 749 -3.31 5.92 13.78
N PHE A 750 -2.33 5.37 13.06
CA PHE A 750 -2.35 3.98 12.57
C PHE A 750 -2.28 2.92 13.68
N ASN A 751 -2.00 3.32 14.93
CA ASN A 751 -2.11 2.42 16.08
C ASN A 751 -3.57 2.06 16.42
N ASN A 752 -4.54 2.80 15.91
CA ASN A 752 -5.95 2.41 15.95
C ASN A 752 -6.29 1.63 14.67
N ALA A 753 -6.79 0.40 14.82
CA ALA A 753 -7.13 -0.46 13.68
C ALA A 753 -8.14 0.16 12.70
N LYS A 754 -9.05 1.02 13.17
CA LYS A 754 -10.02 1.74 12.32
C LYS A 754 -9.36 2.77 11.40
N ASN A 755 -8.21 3.28 11.81
CA ASN A 755 -7.48 4.32 11.10
C ASN A 755 -6.51 3.74 10.06
N LEU A 756 -6.50 2.42 9.88
CA LEU A 756 -5.69 1.77 8.85
C LEU A 756 -6.29 2.02 7.46
N PRO A 757 -5.46 2.36 6.46
CA PRO A 757 -5.93 2.55 5.09
C PRO A 757 -6.69 1.32 4.54
N PRO A 758 -7.62 1.53 3.58
CA PRO A 758 -8.29 0.44 2.88
C PRO A 758 -7.30 -0.62 2.35
N LEU A 759 -7.65 -1.89 2.48
CA LEU A 759 -6.77 -3.02 2.07
C LEU A 759 -5.31 -2.91 2.59
N SER A 760 -5.11 -2.40 3.81
CA SER A 760 -3.76 -2.33 4.40
C SER A 760 -3.04 -3.69 4.33
N PRO A 761 -1.83 -3.77 3.76
CA PRO A 761 -1.09 -5.01 3.59
C PRO A 761 -0.72 -5.59 4.96
N ARG A 762 -0.69 -6.92 5.03
CA ARG A 762 -0.43 -7.68 6.25
C ARG A 762 0.65 -8.72 5.99
N PHE A 763 1.48 -8.96 6.98
CA PHE A 763 2.33 -10.15 7.01
C PHE A 763 1.77 -11.19 7.97
N VAL A 764 2.13 -12.45 7.74
CA VAL A 764 1.78 -13.56 8.63
C VAL A 764 2.97 -13.88 9.53
N PHE A 765 2.70 -14.00 10.82
CA PHE A 765 3.65 -14.47 11.82
C PHE A 765 3.07 -15.69 12.54
N LEU A 766 3.77 -16.82 12.45
CA LEU A 766 3.40 -18.05 13.13
C LEU A 766 4.11 -18.15 14.48
N LYS A 767 3.36 -18.54 15.52
CA LYS A 767 3.90 -18.80 16.84
C LYS A 767 3.37 -20.13 17.37
N GLN A 768 4.27 -21.01 17.79
CA GLN A 768 3.92 -22.19 18.57
C GLN A 768 3.57 -21.77 20.00
N GLU A 769 2.40 -22.18 20.49
CA GLU A 769 1.92 -21.86 21.85
C GLU A 769 2.20 -22.99 22.84
N GLY A 770 2.09 -24.24 22.38
CA GLY A 770 2.22 -25.41 23.25
C GLY A 770 2.55 -26.67 22.46
N PHE A 771 3.21 -27.60 23.16
CA PHE A 771 3.43 -28.97 22.72
C PHE A 771 3.06 -29.88 23.88
N SER A 772 2.16 -30.81 23.64
CA SER A 772 1.81 -31.85 24.60
C SER A 772 2.07 -33.22 24.02
N ARG A 773 2.62 -34.07 24.87
CA ARG A 773 2.76 -35.50 24.62
C ARG A 773 1.83 -36.22 25.58
N ASN A 774 0.97 -37.08 25.04
CA ASN A 774 0.18 -37.97 25.89
C ASN A 774 0.77 -39.39 25.82
N PHE A 775 0.99 -39.97 26.99
CA PHE A 775 1.50 -41.33 27.16
C PHE A 775 0.44 -42.30 27.71
N ASP A 776 -0.67 -41.76 28.24
CA ASP A 776 -1.69 -42.55 28.92
C ASP A 776 -3.01 -42.47 28.13
N GLN A 777 -3.37 -43.61 27.53
CA GLN A 777 -4.76 -44.03 27.35
C GLN A 777 -4.92 -45.47 27.84
#